data_AF-A0A1A5P3E4-F1
#
_entry.id   AF-A0A1A5P3E4-F1
#
_cell.length_a   1.000
_cell.length_b   1.000
_cell.length_c   1.000
_cell.angle_alpha   90.00
_cell.angle_beta   90.00
_cell.angle_gamma   90.00
#
_symmetry.space_group_name_H-M   'P 1'
#
loop_
_entity.id
_entity.type
_entity.pdbx_description
1 polymer ?
#
loop_
_entity_poly.entity_id
_entity_poly.type
_entity_poly.pdbx_seq_one_letter_code
_entity_poly.pdbx_strand_id
1 'polypeptide(L)'
;MPLLGGIRPPIAVLCVLILALAGLTAQVLGPGSDPVVPKAVLSSQQHYAEDGAIALRASIDERVTDLRRTAAALNAGKPAEPEDVLSDLGRTYQKWTGTTVVDLESGDVLAARGERIPLAWLDKDVLTGKSALLPRMVRLETGDVRLMTMALLDRKDGPQQLLIASNSLSVPPITLGPFRTMAVAARGGEVLATAGFEQSEALNSDQQRQELEFLQKQMSDLSAQAADRTEEHPVTAKQPGSRGYPGVSGTLTGGEYNGRVVSAGYASLASSDPEEKDSVAAGLGLTVVAMLPVVAEQSGSTGRELYGLIAAGALVVLGLLAAGFLWARVQRPLLRLFLESRRLARGDLTRPVGTFRGGEAARIGNALERLRGQLGGSDGPGTPGGTDGGGGARRAGRTRFGIRVQLVLTAVLLLLWCVPVGLLLNRTDDSVSVPATMVNDQRDRTDLVSDRVRRALNEAQADLVSTSRLVDVSDRDATESVLEDALRKHTRYAALYVVDADGEVVARTGGDPHDWSEKKDLPLVRVSGEGGKRPVIQAGAPVPEEKGATLVGEVRIEFLNSLLKRPGLGEVRVADAKGRTLAASNGFLAFEELPREALTDLVRAAGVQVGAGPVENGLLLRDGGNVTVAAAAPFSGGGVAADAGWTVVSWQNADRFQITAYEREDRSVLAGLLGLAAIVVCLGWVHLVVARPLRALAASAEKLADGDLKAVLYPTYHDEVGAVVRSLELIRQQLQARRQQQPRRTAEPRTAEPRPTEPRPGEPRLGAGGR
;
A
#
# COMPACT_ATOMS: atom_id res chain seq x y z
N MET A 1 -35.95 -6.23 -34.76
CA MET A 1 -36.18 -6.90 -33.46
C MET A 1 -35.26 -6.24 -32.45
N PRO A 2 -35.73 -5.78 -31.28
CA PRO A 2 -34.86 -5.05 -30.38
C PRO A 2 -33.79 -6.03 -29.84
N LEU A 3 -32.53 -5.75 -30.16
CA LEU A 3 -31.35 -6.54 -29.77
C LEU A 3 -31.07 -6.52 -28.25
N LEU A 4 -31.86 -5.76 -27.48
CA LEU A 4 -31.63 -5.45 -26.06
C LEU A 4 -32.65 -6.08 -25.08
N GLY A 5 -33.67 -6.80 -25.57
CA GLY A 5 -34.64 -7.49 -24.69
C GLY A 5 -34.47 -9.02 -24.76
N GLY A 6 -34.26 -9.68 -23.61
CA GLY A 6 -34.35 -11.14 -23.49
C GLY A 6 -33.13 -11.86 -22.91
N ILE A 7 -33.02 -13.17 -23.19
CA ILE A 7 -31.96 -14.05 -22.66
C ILE A 7 -30.63 -13.95 -23.43
N ARG A 8 -30.64 -13.38 -24.64
CA ARG A 8 -29.44 -13.29 -25.49
C ARG A 8 -28.39 -12.30 -24.95
N PRO A 9 -28.76 -11.09 -24.48
CA PRO A 9 -27.80 -10.16 -23.88
C PRO A 9 -27.01 -10.74 -22.70
N PRO A 10 -27.61 -11.37 -21.67
CA PRO A 10 -26.82 -11.87 -20.54
C PRO A 10 -25.88 -13.03 -20.89
N ILE A 11 -26.23 -13.90 -21.85
CA ILE A 11 -25.32 -14.95 -22.32
C ILE A 11 -24.16 -14.34 -23.13
N ALA A 12 -24.44 -13.37 -23.99
CA ALA A 12 -23.40 -12.67 -24.75
C ALA A 12 -22.45 -11.89 -23.83
N VAL A 13 -23.00 -11.16 -22.85
CA VAL A 13 -22.22 -10.44 -21.82
C VAL A 13 -21.37 -11.42 -21.00
N LEU A 14 -21.92 -12.58 -20.62
CA LEU A 14 -21.15 -13.62 -19.95
C LEU A 14 -19.96 -14.09 -20.80
N CYS A 15 -20.16 -14.37 -22.09
CA CYS A 15 -19.06 -14.75 -22.99
C CYS A 15 -18.01 -13.64 -23.11
N VAL A 16 -18.42 -12.38 -23.25
CA VAL A 16 -17.51 -11.23 -23.33
C VAL A 16 -16.71 -11.07 -22.03
N LEU A 17 -17.37 -11.17 -20.88
CA LEU A 17 -16.70 -11.07 -19.58
C LEU A 17 -15.74 -12.24 -19.35
N ILE A 18 -16.09 -13.44 -19.77
CA ILE A 18 -15.19 -14.61 -19.70
C ILE A 18 -13.97 -14.42 -20.60
N LEU A 19 -14.15 -13.91 -21.81
CA LEU A 19 -13.02 -13.63 -22.71
C LEU A 19 -12.15 -12.49 -22.18
N ALA A 20 -12.75 -11.42 -21.63
CA ALA A 20 -12.02 -10.33 -21.00
C ALA A 20 -11.23 -10.83 -19.78
N LEU A 21 -11.85 -11.64 -18.92
CA LEU A 21 -11.19 -12.24 -17.76
C LEU A 21 -10.11 -13.23 -18.17
N ALA A 22 -10.31 -14.02 -19.22
CA ALA A 22 -9.28 -14.92 -19.75
C ALA A 22 -8.10 -14.13 -20.34
N GLY A 23 -8.36 -13.05 -21.07
CA GLY A 23 -7.32 -12.14 -21.56
C GLY A 23 -6.53 -11.50 -20.42
N LEU A 24 -7.23 -11.01 -19.39
CA LEU A 24 -6.60 -10.45 -18.19
C LEU A 24 -5.82 -11.51 -17.43
N THR A 25 -6.35 -12.72 -17.28
CA THR A 25 -5.65 -13.86 -16.65
C THR A 25 -4.37 -14.20 -17.41
N ALA A 26 -4.44 -14.27 -18.74
CA ALA A 26 -3.27 -14.52 -19.58
C ALA A 26 -2.23 -13.40 -19.50
N GLN A 27 -2.65 -12.14 -19.38
CA GLN A 27 -1.74 -11.01 -19.23
C GLN A 27 -1.11 -10.95 -17.83
N VAL A 28 -1.89 -11.26 -16.79
CA VAL A 28 -1.51 -11.07 -15.40
C VAL A 28 -0.72 -12.25 -14.84
N LEU A 29 -1.08 -13.48 -15.25
CA LEU A 29 -0.44 -14.74 -14.85
C LEU A 29 0.45 -15.35 -15.96
N GLY A 30 0.44 -14.77 -17.16
CA GLY A 30 1.32 -15.20 -18.25
C GLY A 30 2.77 -14.71 -18.06
N PRO A 31 3.62 -14.95 -19.06
CA PRO A 31 5.03 -14.59 -18.99
C PRO A 31 5.17 -13.07 -18.94
N GLY A 32 5.30 -12.53 -17.73
CA GLY A 32 5.93 -11.23 -17.52
C GLY A 32 7.44 -11.44 -17.57
N SER A 33 8.17 -10.50 -18.18
CA SER A 33 9.60 -10.42 -17.94
C SER A 33 9.80 -10.13 -16.45
N ASP A 34 10.19 -11.14 -15.68
CA ASP A 34 10.63 -10.91 -14.31
C ASP A 34 11.75 -9.85 -14.38
N PRO A 35 11.64 -8.75 -13.61
CA PRO A 35 12.62 -7.69 -13.68
C PRO A 35 13.98 -8.26 -13.29
N VAL A 36 15.03 -7.87 -14.04
CA VAL A 36 16.40 -8.37 -13.83
C VAL A 36 16.87 -8.17 -12.37
N VAL A 37 16.35 -7.11 -11.73
CA VAL A 37 16.49 -6.84 -10.30
C VAL A 37 15.10 -6.90 -9.64
N PRO A 38 14.91 -7.67 -8.56
CA PRO A 38 13.63 -7.72 -7.85
C PRO A 38 13.19 -6.34 -7.35
N LYS A 39 11.91 -5.98 -7.51
CA LYS A 39 11.37 -4.68 -7.06
C LYS A 39 11.54 -4.44 -5.56
N ALA A 40 11.50 -5.50 -4.76
CA ALA A 40 11.80 -5.43 -3.33
C ALA A 40 13.20 -4.85 -3.09
N VAL A 41 14.20 -5.28 -3.87
CA VAL A 41 15.58 -4.78 -3.76
C VAL A 41 15.65 -3.32 -4.21
N LEU A 42 15.01 -2.96 -5.32
CA LEU A 42 14.95 -1.57 -5.77
C LEU A 42 14.32 -0.65 -4.69
N SER A 43 13.15 -1.02 -4.18
CA SER A 43 12.46 -0.26 -3.12
C SER A 43 13.32 -0.13 -1.85
N SER A 44 14.05 -1.18 -1.50
CA SER A 44 15.02 -1.19 -0.41
C SER A 44 16.17 -0.21 -0.66
N GLN A 45 16.74 -0.16 -1.86
CA GLN A 45 17.79 0.82 -2.21
C GLN A 45 17.29 2.26 -2.12
N GLN A 46 16.05 2.54 -2.56
CA GLN A 46 15.43 3.85 -2.40
C GLN A 46 15.36 4.24 -0.91
N HIS A 47 14.81 3.37 -0.05
CA HIS A 47 14.72 3.69 1.37
C HIS A 47 16.10 3.88 2.02
N TYR A 48 17.11 3.13 1.59
CA TYR A 48 18.48 3.31 2.07
C TYR A 48 19.05 4.69 1.69
N ALA A 49 18.79 5.16 0.47
CA ALA A 49 19.18 6.50 0.04
C ALA A 49 18.41 7.59 0.80
N GLU A 50 17.12 7.39 1.10
CA GLU A 50 16.32 8.28 1.94
C GLU A 50 16.91 8.37 3.37
N ASP A 51 17.26 7.24 3.97
CA ASP A 51 17.93 7.20 5.28
C ASP A 51 19.26 7.97 5.27
N GLY A 52 20.05 7.81 4.20
CA GLY A 52 21.28 8.57 3.97
C GLY A 52 21.04 10.08 3.80
N ALA A 53 20.02 10.49 3.04
CA ALA A 53 19.67 11.90 2.86
C ALA A 53 19.19 12.55 4.16
N ILE A 54 18.41 11.84 4.98
CA ILE A 54 18.00 12.33 6.30
C ILE A 54 19.22 12.48 7.23
N ALA A 55 20.12 11.50 7.24
CA ALA A 55 21.33 11.55 8.05
C ALA A 55 22.26 12.69 7.62
N LEU A 56 22.45 12.89 6.31
CA LEU A 56 23.26 13.99 5.79
C LEU A 56 22.65 15.34 6.14
N ARG A 57 21.33 15.50 5.95
CA ARG A 57 20.61 16.72 6.30
C ARG A 57 20.78 17.05 7.78
N ALA A 58 20.55 16.08 8.65
CA ALA A 58 20.67 16.28 10.10
C ALA A 58 22.09 16.72 10.49
N SER A 59 23.12 16.07 9.94
CA SER A 59 24.53 16.44 10.18
C SER A 59 24.85 17.87 9.72
N ILE A 60 24.32 18.31 8.58
CA ILE A 60 24.54 19.67 8.07
C ILE A 60 23.78 20.70 8.92
N ASP A 61 22.50 20.46 9.20
CA ASP A 61 21.64 21.35 10.00
C ASP A 61 22.20 21.49 11.43
N GLU A 62 22.70 20.41 12.03
CA GLU A 62 23.36 20.40 13.35
C GLU A 62 24.62 21.26 13.34
N ARG A 63 25.52 21.08 12.37
CA ARG A 63 26.75 21.88 12.24
C ARG A 63 26.46 23.38 12.10
N VAL A 64 25.45 23.74 11.32
CA VAL A 64 25.01 25.14 11.17
C VAL A 64 24.46 25.69 12.49
N THR A 65 23.60 24.91 13.15
CA THR A 65 22.99 25.29 14.43
C THR A 65 24.04 25.50 15.51
N ASP A 66 25.02 24.60 15.59
CA ASP A 66 26.12 24.67 16.54
C ASP A 66 27.02 25.88 16.32
N LEU A 67 27.35 26.21 15.06
CA LEU A 67 28.13 27.40 14.75
C LEU A 67 27.38 28.67 15.18
N ARG A 68 26.06 28.73 14.90
CA ARG A 68 25.20 29.84 15.31
C ARG A 68 25.09 29.97 16.83
N ARG A 69 24.92 28.85 17.54
CA ARG A 69 24.89 28.81 19.01
C ARG A 69 26.20 29.32 19.59
N THR A 70 27.32 28.90 19.01
CA THR A 70 28.65 29.34 19.44
C THR A 70 28.83 30.84 19.20
N ALA A 71 28.44 31.34 18.02
CA ALA A 71 28.47 32.78 17.72
C ALA A 71 27.59 33.59 18.67
N ALA A 72 26.39 33.11 19.01
CA ALA A 72 25.49 33.76 19.96
C ALA A 72 26.09 33.83 21.38
N ALA A 73 26.73 32.76 21.85
CA ALA A 73 27.42 32.73 23.14
C ALA A 73 28.59 33.74 23.16
N LEU A 74 29.35 33.81 22.06
CA LEU A 74 30.45 34.77 21.90
C LEU A 74 29.94 36.23 21.87
N ASN A 75 28.81 36.49 21.21
CA ASN A 75 28.20 37.83 21.15
C ASN A 75 27.65 38.29 22.51
N ALA A 76 27.27 37.35 23.39
CA ALA A 76 26.81 37.64 24.75
C ALA A 76 27.97 37.81 25.76
N GLY A 77 29.15 37.29 25.44
CA GLY A 77 30.34 37.34 26.29
C GLY A 77 31.08 38.68 26.27
N LYS A 78 32.21 38.77 27.00
CA LYS A 78 33.10 39.93 26.93
C LYS A 78 33.77 40.00 25.54
N PRO A 79 34.06 41.21 25.01
CA PRO A 79 34.80 41.36 23.77
C PRO A 79 36.14 40.62 23.85
N ALA A 80 36.37 39.71 22.91
CA ALA A 80 37.62 38.96 22.76
C ALA A 80 38.22 39.22 21.38
N GLU A 81 39.54 39.22 21.26
CA GLU A 81 40.20 39.35 19.97
C GLU A 81 39.84 38.16 19.04
N PRO A 82 39.79 38.34 17.71
CA PRO A 82 39.42 37.27 16.78
C PRO A 82 40.26 35.99 16.94
N GLU A 83 41.54 36.10 17.31
CA GLU A 83 42.41 34.95 17.58
C GLU A 83 42.00 34.15 18.83
N ASP A 84 41.54 34.85 19.87
CA ASP A 84 41.06 34.26 21.13
C ASP A 84 39.72 33.55 20.90
N VAL A 85 38.83 34.17 20.10
CA VAL A 85 37.57 33.56 19.66
C VAL A 85 37.84 32.21 18.99
N LEU A 86 38.76 32.17 18.02
CA LEU A 86 39.12 30.91 17.36
C LEU A 86 39.83 29.92 18.31
N SER A 87 40.48 30.41 19.37
CA SER A 87 41.23 29.58 20.32
C SER A 87 40.28 28.84 21.24
N ASP A 88 39.31 29.56 21.78
CA ASP A 88 38.25 29.00 22.62
C ASP A 88 37.36 28.05 21.81
N LEU A 89 37.07 28.42 20.56
CA LEU A 89 36.29 27.58 19.66
C LEU A 89 37.01 26.26 19.33
N GLY A 90 38.32 26.30 19.04
CA GLY A 90 39.12 25.09 18.78
C GLY A 90 39.35 24.21 20.02
N ARG A 91 39.40 24.79 21.22
CA ARG A 91 39.49 24.05 22.49
C ARG A 91 38.16 23.39 22.87
N THR A 92 37.05 24.08 22.62
CA THR A 92 35.72 23.63 23.02
C THR A 92 35.13 22.64 22.00
N TYR A 93 35.43 22.83 20.72
CA TYR A 93 34.83 22.06 19.62
C TYR A 93 35.90 21.60 18.61
N GLN A 94 36.32 20.33 18.72
CA GLN A 94 37.26 19.71 17.78
C GLN A 94 36.60 19.20 16.49
N LYS A 95 35.47 19.78 16.08
CA LYS A 95 34.64 19.29 14.97
C LYS A 95 34.89 19.98 13.64
N TRP A 96 35.56 21.13 13.65
CA TRP A 96 35.80 21.94 12.46
C TRP A 96 37.22 21.76 11.93
N THR A 97 37.36 21.57 10.62
CA THR A 97 38.65 21.39 9.95
C THR A 97 39.40 22.72 9.82
N GLY A 98 38.66 23.81 9.56
CA GLY A 98 39.19 25.16 9.49
C GLY A 98 38.17 26.18 9.98
N THR A 99 38.64 27.27 10.57
CA THR A 99 37.82 28.36 11.09
C THR A 99 38.46 29.69 10.78
N THR A 100 37.68 30.71 10.45
CA THR A 100 38.18 32.00 10.00
C THR A 100 37.19 33.10 10.40
N VAL A 101 37.71 34.23 10.87
CA VAL A 101 36.94 35.44 11.16
C VAL A 101 37.29 36.47 10.09
N VAL A 102 36.27 37.03 9.45
CA VAL A 102 36.40 38.02 8.38
C VAL A 102 35.67 39.30 8.78
N ASP A 103 36.25 40.46 8.49
CA ASP A 103 35.55 41.72 8.61
C ASP A 103 34.50 41.84 7.50
N LEU A 104 33.23 42.09 7.86
CA LEU A 104 32.14 42.09 6.89
C LEU A 104 32.19 43.29 5.93
N GLU A 105 32.77 44.41 6.37
CA GLU A 105 32.81 45.66 5.61
C GLU A 105 34.00 45.69 4.63
N SER A 106 35.19 45.33 5.12
CA SER A 106 36.40 45.29 4.29
C SER A 106 36.53 44.01 3.49
N GLY A 107 36.05 42.88 4.02
CA GLY A 107 36.29 41.54 3.49
C GLY A 107 37.64 40.95 3.91
N ASP A 108 38.37 41.63 4.80
CA ASP A 108 39.70 41.20 5.23
C ASP A 108 39.62 40.08 6.26
N VAL A 109 40.56 39.14 6.16
CA VAL A 109 40.71 38.06 7.12
C VAL A 109 41.34 38.61 8.40
N LEU A 110 40.59 38.61 9.49
CA LEU A 110 41.04 39.08 10.80
C LEU A 110 41.80 38.01 11.57
N ALA A 111 41.36 36.75 11.47
CA ALA A 111 42.04 35.60 12.07
C ALA A 111 41.66 34.30 11.34
N ALA A 112 42.57 33.32 11.31
CA ALA A 112 42.31 31.99 10.78
C ALA A 112 43.02 30.91 11.60
N ARG A 113 42.38 29.74 11.76
CA ARG A 113 42.95 28.57 12.46
C ARG A 113 42.51 27.27 11.77
N GLY A 114 43.43 26.31 11.66
CA GLY A 114 43.20 25.04 10.97
C GLY A 114 43.50 25.13 9.46
N GLU A 115 42.72 24.42 8.64
CA GLU A 115 42.84 24.49 7.18
C GLU A 115 42.45 25.88 6.66
N ARG A 116 43.30 26.46 5.79
CA ARG A 116 43.04 27.78 5.20
C ARG A 116 41.90 27.68 4.18
N ILE A 117 40.88 28.49 4.39
CA ILE A 117 39.72 28.57 3.51
C ILE A 117 40.04 29.53 2.35
N PRO A 118 39.92 29.12 1.07
CA PRO A 118 40.15 30.01 -0.06
C PRO A 118 39.00 31.02 -0.19
N LEU A 119 39.11 32.12 0.55
CA LEU A 119 38.10 33.20 0.55
C LEU A 119 38.13 34.06 -0.71
N ALA A 120 39.19 33.96 -1.52
CA ALA A 120 39.34 34.68 -2.79
C ALA A 120 38.25 34.36 -3.83
N TRP A 121 37.45 33.31 -3.62
CA TRP A 121 36.34 32.91 -4.48
C TRP A 121 34.96 33.40 -4.00
N LEU A 122 34.90 34.10 -2.86
CA LEU A 122 33.65 34.66 -2.34
C LEU A 122 33.56 36.13 -2.75
N ASP A 123 32.65 36.43 -3.68
CA ASP A 123 32.35 37.82 -4.06
C ASP A 123 31.94 38.64 -2.82
N LYS A 124 32.36 39.91 -2.77
CA LYS A 124 32.04 40.80 -1.65
C LYS A 124 30.52 41.02 -1.50
N ASP A 125 29.79 41.01 -2.62
CA ASP A 125 28.31 41.09 -2.67
C ASP A 125 27.66 39.81 -2.13
N VAL A 126 28.35 38.68 -2.23
CA VAL A 126 27.94 37.38 -1.71
C VAL A 126 28.08 37.32 -0.18
N LEU A 127 29.06 38.02 0.39
CA LEU A 127 29.32 38.08 1.83
C LEU A 127 28.46 39.11 2.57
N THR A 128 27.89 40.10 1.88
CA THR A 128 27.18 41.24 2.50
C THR A 128 25.66 41.27 2.22
N GLY A 129 25.15 40.38 1.35
CA GLY A 129 23.73 40.32 0.96
C GLY A 129 22.84 39.38 1.81
N LYS A 130 21.56 39.27 1.44
CA LYS A 130 20.56 38.38 2.11
C LYS A 130 20.95 36.89 2.13
N SER A 131 21.89 36.49 1.27
CA SER A 131 22.40 35.12 1.12
C SER A 131 23.77 34.90 1.80
N ALA A 132 24.27 35.88 2.56
CA ALA A 132 25.59 35.84 3.20
C ALA A 132 25.72 34.71 4.24
N LEU A 133 24.62 34.40 4.93
CA LEU A 133 24.58 33.39 6.00
C LEU A 133 24.17 32.00 5.51
N LEU A 134 24.03 31.80 4.19
CA LEU A 134 23.72 30.49 3.62
C LEU A 134 25.00 29.66 3.45
N PRO A 135 25.04 28.39 3.91
CA PRO A 135 26.15 27.48 3.70
C PRO A 135 26.42 27.24 2.22
N ARG A 136 27.67 26.91 1.90
CA ARG A 136 28.12 26.73 0.51
C ARG A 136 29.13 25.61 0.39
N MET A 137 29.16 25.01 -0.80
CA MET A 137 30.18 24.05 -1.18
C MET A 137 31.33 24.77 -1.88
N VAL A 138 32.56 24.50 -1.47
CA VAL A 138 33.77 25.04 -2.09
C VAL A 138 34.74 23.91 -2.38
N ARG A 139 35.24 23.84 -3.62
CA ARG A 139 36.21 22.84 -4.04
C ARG A 139 37.62 23.41 -3.88
N LEU A 140 38.44 22.79 -3.04
CA LEU A 140 39.83 23.18 -2.83
C LEU A 140 40.68 22.86 -4.05
N GLU A 141 41.88 23.44 -4.13
CA GLU A 141 42.87 23.14 -5.18
C GLU A 141 43.27 21.66 -5.20
N THR A 142 43.15 20.96 -4.05
CA THR A 142 43.38 19.52 -3.92
C THR A 142 42.31 18.67 -4.61
N GLY A 143 41.19 19.27 -5.01
CA GLY A 143 40.02 18.58 -5.54
C GLY A 143 38.98 18.23 -4.49
N ASP A 144 39.31 18.30 -3.20
CA ASP A 144 38.38 18.04 -2.11
C ASP A 144 37.27 19.09 -2.03
N VAL A 145 36.07 18.68 -1.61
CA VAL A 145 34.95 19.58 -1.40
C VAL A 145 34.74 19.87 0.09
N ARG A 146 34.68 21.15 0.45
CA ARG A 146 34.38 21.64 1.80
C ARG A 146 33.00 22.26 1.86
N LEU A 147 32.25 21.91 2.90
CA LEU A 147 31.06 22.64 3.33
C LEU A 147 31.52 23.82 4.20
N MET A 148 31.22 25.03 3.74
CA MET A 148 31.41 26.26 4.47
C MET A 148 30.11 26.65 5.17
N THR A 149 30.20 26.96 6.45
CA THR A 149 29.10 27.44 7.28
C THR A 149 29.46 28.80 7.85
N MET A 150 28.48 29.71 7.90
CA MET A 150 28.70 31.10 8.28
C MET A 150 27.78 31.50 9.44
N ALA A 151 28.31 32.30 10.37
CA ALA A 151 27.56 32.90 11.46
C ALA A 151 28.03 34.34 11.71
N LEU A 152 27.10 35.20 12.10
CA LEU A 152 27.39 36.61 12.37
C LEU A 152 27.90 36.80 13.80
N LEU A 153 29.03 37.49 13.93
CA LEU A 153 29.52 38.04 15.19
C LEU A 153 29.14 39.53 15.22
N ASP A 154 28.01 39.82 15.86
CA ASP A 154 27.42 41.15 15.96
C ASP A 154 27.59 41.66 17.40
N ARG A 155 28.57 42.55 17.60
CA ARG A 155 28.93 43.11 18.90
C ARG A 155 28.38 44.52 19.02
N LYS A 156 27.86 44.89 20.19
CA LYS A 156 27.21 46.20 20.43
C LYS A 156 28.08 47.43 20.11
N ASP A 157 29.40 47.30 20.17
CA ASP A 157 30.37 48.41 20.01
C ASP A 157 31.53 48.09 19.03
N GLY A 158 31.35 47.17 18.07
CA GLY A 158 32.41 46.76 17.12
C GLY A 158 31.93 46.56 15.69
N PRO A 159 32.85 46.48 14.70
CA PRO A 159 32.49 46.15 13.32
C PRO A 159 31.87 44.75 13.26
N GLN A 160 30.90 44.57 12.34
CA GLN A 160 30.31 43.25 12.12
C GLN A 160 31.34 42.31 11.52
N GLN A 161 31.48 41.15 12.14
CA GLN A 161 32.43 40.12 11.71
C GLN A 161 31.69 38.86 11.30
N LEU A 162 32.23 38.13 10.33
CA LEU A 162 31.70 36.86 9.88
C LEU A 162 32.59 35.73 10.39
N LEU A 163 32.02 34.85 11.22
CA LEU A 163 32.65 33.59 11.59
C LEU A 163 32.33 32.54 10.53
N ILE A 164 33.38 32.02 9.91
CA ILE A 164 33.31 31.00 8.88
C ILE A 164 33.95 29.73 9.43
N ALA A 165 33.25 28.60 9.32
CA ALA A 165 33.80 27.29 9.63
C ALA A 165 33.72 26.38 8.40
N SER A 166 34.83 25.75 8.06
CA SER A 166 34.93 24.75 7.00
C SER A 166 34.99 23.34 7.56
N ASN A 167 34.31 22.44 6.85
CA ASN A 167 34.29 21.02 7.13
C ASN A 167 34.38 20.23 5.83
N SER A 168 35.04 19.08 5.88
CA SER A 168 34.90 18.09 4.81
C SER A 168 33.45 17.63 4.71
N LEU A 169 32.90 17.67 3.50
CA LEU A 169 31.66 16.97 3.21
C LEU A 169 31.99 15.50 3.11
N SER A 170 31.63 14.73 4.12
CA SER A 170 31.72 13.28 4.08
C SER A 170 30.35 12.71 3.72
N VAL A 171 30.36 11.54 3.10
CA VAL A 171 29.18 10.68 3.09
C VAL A 171 28.74 10.45 4.55
N PRO A 172 27.44 10.36 4.85
CA PRO A 172 26.96 10.12 6.21
C PRO A 172 27.71 8.94 6.85
N PRO A 173 28.04 9.02 8.15
CA PRO A 173 28.62 7.91 8.91
C PRO A 173 27.52 6.89 9.20
N ILE A 174 27.07 6.24 8.12
CA ILE A 174 26.16 5.11 8.12
C ILE A 174 27.01 3.88 7.86
N THR A 175 26.76 2.79 8.57
CA THR A 175 27.41 1.51 8.33
C THR A 175 27.06 1.07 6.92
N LEU A 176 28.01 1.22 5.99
CA LEU A 176 27.84 0.72 4.63
C LEU A 176 28.04 -0.79 4.68
N GLY A 177 26.93 -1.53 4.51
CA GLY A 177 27.00 -2.97 4.35
C GLY A 177 27.98 -3.38 3.23
N PRO A 178 28.41 -4.65 3.20
CA PRO A 178 29.40 -5.11 2.24
C PRO A 178 28.92 -4.87 0.80
N PHE A 179 29.83 -4.40 -0.07
CA PHE A 179 29.60 -4.10 -1.49
C PHE A 179 28.65 -2.92 -1.79
N ARG A 180 28.21 -2.18 -0.77
CA ARG A 180 27.45 -0.95 -0.98
C ARG A 180 28.39 0.25 -1.06
N THR A 181 28.11 1.10 -2.03
CA THR A 181 28.79 2.39 -2.18
C THR A 181 27.78 3.50 -2.09
N MET A 182 28.19 4.65 -1.60
CA MET A 182 27.33 5.82 -1.51
C MET A 182 28.07 7.05 -2.01
N ALA A 183 27.33 7.95 -2.64
CA ALA A 183 27.82 9.24 -3.08
C ALA A 183 26.89 10.37 -2.66
N VAL A 184 27.47 11.55 -2.47
CA VAL A 184 26.73 12.81 -2.39
C VAL A 184 27.00 13.58 -3.67
N ALA A 185 25.94 13.83 -4.43
CA ALA A 185 25.99 14.57 -5.69
C ALA A 185 25.45 15.99 -5.51
N ALA A 186 26.05 16.95 -6.20
CA ALA A 186 25.52 18.29 -6.36
C ALA A 186 24.33 18.31 -7.34
N ARG A 187 23.63 19.44 -7.38
CA ARG A 187 22.50 19.68 -8.31
C ARG A 187 22.84 19.40 -9.78
N GLY A 188 24.09 19.63 -10.19
CA GLY A 188 24.55 19.36 -11.56
C GLY A 188 25.01 17.92 -11.82
N GLY A 189 24.80 16.99 -10.89
CA GLY A 189 25.23 15.59 -11.03
C GLY A 189 26.68 15.32 -10.62
N GLU A 190 27.44 16.38 -10.30
CA GLU A 190 28.84 16.27 -9.87
C GLU A 190 28.94 15.57 -8.52
N VAL A 191 29.75 14.51 -8.45
CA VAL A 191 30.01 13.79 -7.20
C VAL A 191 30.95 14.62 -6.31
N LEU A 192 30.46 14.97 -5.11
CA LEU A 192 31.18 15.78 -4.13
C LEU A 192 31.91 14.93 -3.08
N ALA A 193 31.35 13.76 -2.75
CA ALA A 193 31.91 12.83 -1.78
C ALA A 193 31.46 11.40 -2.11
N THR A 194 32.31 10.42 -1.80
CA THR A 194 32.01 8.99 -1.95
C THR A 194 32.45 8.21 -0.72
N ALA A 195 31.85 7.03 -0.52
CA ALA A 195 32.26 6.08 0.50
C ALA A 195 31.92 4.65 0.05
N GLY A 196 32.63 3.66 0.63
CA GLY A 196 32.46 2.24 0.32
C GLY A 196 33.34 1.71 -0.82
N PHE A 197 34.18 2.54 -1.43
CA PHE A 197 35.18 2.11 -2.43
C PHE A 197 36.47 1.57 -1.79
N GLU A 198 36.69 1.80 -0.49
CA GLU A 198 37.93 1.49 0.24
C GLU A 198 38.28 -0.01 0.24
N GLN A 199 37.28 -0.90 0.35
CA GLN A 199 37.50 -2.34 0.24
C GLN A 199 37.99 -2.76 -1.15
N SER A 200 37.68 -1.97 -2.18
CA SER A 200 38.10 -2.17 -3.56
C SER A 200 39.45 -1.50 -3.88
N GLU A 201 39.86 -0.48 -3.11
CA GLU A 201 41.10 0.27 -3.31
C GLU A 201 42.35 -0.42 -2.70
N ALA A 202 42.17 -1.32 -1.73
CA ALA A 202 43.25 -2.08 -1.10
C ALA A 202 43.76 -3.30 -1.94
N LEU A 203 43.51 -3.33 -3.26
CA LEU A 203 43.53 -4.58 -4.04
C LEU A 203 44.63 -4.67 -5.14
N ASN A 204 45.27 -5.84 -5.22
CA ASN A 204 46.51 -6.12 -5.97
C ASN A 204 46.30 -6.77 -7.36
N SER A 205 45.06 -6.99 -7.84
CA SER A 205 44.80 -7.67 -9.12
C SER A 205 44.15 -6.78 -10.18
N ASP A 206 44.50 -6.99 -11.45
CA ASP A 206 43.98 -6.20 -12.58
C ASP A 206 42.46 -6.31 -12.77
N GLN A 207 41.87 -7.47 -12.45
CA GLN A 207 40.43 -7.69 -12.53
C GLN A 207 39.65 -6.84 -11.51
N GLN A 208 40.21 -6.66 -10.31
CA GLN A 208 39.62 -5.83 -9.26
C GLN A 208 39.71 -4.33 -9.59
N ARG A 209 40.80 -3.89 -10.26
CA ARG A 209 40.91 -2.51 -10.76
C ARG A 209 39.84 -2.21 -11.83
N GLN A 210 39.60 -3.14 -12.74
CA GLN A 210 38.54 -2.99 -13.75
C GLN A 210 37.14 -2.94 -13.12
N GLU A 211 36.88 -3.76 -12.09
CA GLU A 211 35.62 -3.69 -11.34
C GLU A 211 35.46 -2.34 -10.64
N LEU A 212 36.52 -1.81 -10.01
CA LEU A 212 36.50 -0.50 -9.38
C LEU A 212 36.24 0.63 -10.38
N GLU A 213 36.94 0.66 -11.52
CA GLU A 213 36.72 1.63 -12.59
C GLU A 213 35.28 1.58 -13.12
N PHE A 214 34.73 0.37 -13.30
CA PHE A 214 33.34 0.17 -13.68
C PHE A 214 32.39 0.77 -12.62
N LEU A 215 32.59 0.45 -11.35
CA LEU A 215 31.73 0.93 -10.26
C LEU A 215 31.80 2.46 -10.10
N GLN A 216 32.99 3.07 -10.21
CA GLN A 216 33.16 4.52 -10.15
C GLN A 216 32.45 5.21 -11.33
N LYS A 217 32.58 4.65 -12.54
CA LYS A 217 31.85 5.16 -13.71
C LYS A 217 30.34 5.06 -13.52
N GLN A 218 29.84 3.91 -13.06
CA GLN A 218 28.42 3.73 -12.77
C GLN A 218 27.92 4.70 -11.70
N MET A 219 28.70 4.94 -10.64
CA MET A 219 28.35 5.92 -9.62
C MET A 219 28.21 7.33 -10.19
N SER A 220 29.13 7.74 -11.08
CA SER A 220 29.06 9.05 -11.75
C SER A 220 27.82 9.16 -12.65
N ASP A 221 27.58 8.17 -13.51
CA ASP A 221 26.47 8.17 -14.46
C ASP A 221 25.11 8.15 -13.74
N LEU A 222 24.99 7.36 -12.66
CA LEU A 222 23.78 7.28 -11.84
C LEU A 222 23.58 8.53 -10.98
N SER A 223 24.66 9.17 -10.52
CA SER A 223 24.59 10.44 -9.79
C SER A 223 24.10 11.59 -10.66
N ALA A 224 24.54 11.66 -11.92
CA ALA A 224 24.03 12.64 -12.87
C ALA A 224 22.53 12.43 -13.14
N GLN A 225 22.11 11.20 -13.41
CA GLN A 225 20.68 10.88 -13.60
C GLN A 225 19.85 11.16 -12.35
N ALA A 226 20.37 10.84 -11.16
CA ALA A 226 19.70 11.12 -9.90
C ALA A 226 19.50 12.63 -9.69
N ALA A 227 20.54 13.43 -9.96
CA ALA A 227 20.47 14.88 -9.86
C ALA A 227 19.37 15.46 -10.76
N ASP A 228 19.32 15.05 -12.04
CA ASP A 228 18.27 15.45 -12.99
C ASP A 228 16.86 15.09 -12.48
N ARG A 229 16.68 13.87 -11.95
CA ARG A 229 15.38 13.42 -11.40
C ARG A 229 14.97 14.21 -10.16
N THR A 230 15.94 14.62 -9.35
CA THR A 230 15.68 15.37 -8.12
C THR A 230 15.37 16.84 -8.32
N GLU A 231 15.49 17.37 -9.54
CA GLU A 231 15.03 18.72 -9.86
C GLU A 231 13.51 18.87 -9.90
N GLU A 232 12.78 17.76 -10.03
CA GLU A 232 11.31 17.75 -9.99
C GLU A 232 10.77 18.27 -8.65
N HIS A 233 9.58 18.90 -8.66
CA HIS A 233 8.99 19.39 -7.41
C HIS A 233 8.57 18.21 -6.51
N PRO A 234 8.93 18.19 -5.21
CA PRO A 234 8.64 17.04 -4.32
C PRO A 234 7.16 16.65 -4.26
N VAL A 235 6.24 17.60 -4.45
CA VAL A 235 4.80 17.34 -4.46
C VAL A 235 4.35 16.62 -5.74
N THR A 236 4.94 16.96 -6.89
CA THR A 236 4.55 16.38 -8.20
C THR A 236 5.28 15.07 -8.49
N ALA A 237 6.50 14.90 -7.95
CA ALA A 237 7.28 13.68 -8.10
C ALA A 237 6.69 12.49 -7.32
N LYS A 238 5.83 12.75 -6.32
CA LYS A 238 5.22 11.70 -5.49
C LYS A 238 4.02 11.07 -6.17
N GLN A 239 3.94 9.74 -6.05
CA GLN A 239 2.69 9.04 -6.35
C GLN A 239 1.62 9.46 -5.33
N PRO A 240 0.36 9.71 -5.75
CA PRO A 240 -0.73 10.04 -4.83
C PRO A 240 -0.85 9.00 -3.70
N GLY A 241 -0.61 9.43 -2.44
CA GLY A 241 -0.75 8.58 -1.25
C GLY A 241 0.55 8.02 -0.62
N SER A 242 1.74 8.26 -1.20
CA SER A 242 3.02 7.65 -0.77
C SER A 242 3.71 8.32 0.45
N ARG A 243 2.96 8.77 1.46
CA ARG A 243 3.41 9.62 2.61
C ARG A 243 4.56 9.03 3.46
N GLY A 244 5.78 9.02 2.95
CA GLY A 244 6.99 8.53 3.65
C GLY A 244 8.09 9.59 3.72
N TYR A 245 8.76 9.86 2.60
CA TYR A 245 9.86 10.82 2.50
C TYR A 245 9.37 12.22 2.06
N PRO A 246 9.83 13.33 2.67
CA PRO A 246 9.40 14.67 2.27
C PRO A 246 9.99 15.13 0.92
N GLY A 247 11.17 14.62 0.52
CA GLY A 247 11.85 14.99 -0.72
C GLY A 247 11.50 14.16 -1.95
N VAL A 248 12.29 14.31 -3.00
CA VAL A 248 12.25 13.49 -4.22
C VAL A 248 13.18 12.30 -4.00
N SER A 249 12.68 11.10 -4.23
CA SER A 249 13.45 9.85 -4.11
C SER A 249 12.97 8.82 -5.12
N GLY A 250 13.82 7.85 -5.42
CA GLY A 250 13.50 6.79 -6.36
C GLY A 250 14.65 5.81 -6.57
N THR A 251 14.57 5.06 -7.67
CA THR A 251 15.53 4.01 -8.00
C THR A 251 16.00 4.12 -9.45
N LEU A 252 17.24 3.70 -9.69
CA LEU A 252 17.87 3.61 -10.99
C LEU A 252 18.54 2.24 -11.14
N THR A 253 18.69 1.79 -12.38
CA THR A 253 19.44 0.58 -12.74
C THR A 253 20.54 0.95 -13.72
N GLY A 254 21.77 0.56 -13.42
CA GLY A 254 22.94 0.79 -14.25
C GLY A 254 23.28 -0.41 -15.13
N GLY A 255 24.53 -0.44 -15.57
CA GLY A 255 25.09 -1.52 -16.36
C GLY A 255 25.27 -2.83 -15.58
N GLU A 256 25.66 -3.85 -16.33
CA GLU A 256 25.95 -5.19 -15.82
C GLU A 256 27.47 -5.46 -15.86
N TYR A 257 27.99 -6.10 -14.81
CA TYR A 257 29.37 -6.59 -14.75
C TYR A 257 29.42 -7.92 -13.98
N ASN A 258 30.04 -8.95 -14.57
CA ASN A 258 30.16 -10.29 -13.98
C ASN A 258 28.82 -10.87 -13.46
N GLY A 259 27.73 -10.73 -14.22
CA GLY A 259 26.40 -11.23 -13.85
C GLY A 259 25.71 -10.45 -12.72
N ARG A 260 26.27 -9.30 -12.32
CA ARG A 260 25.68 -8.36 -11.37
C ARG A 260 25.21 -7.11 -12.09
N VAL A 261 23.93 -6.78 -11.92
CA VAL A 261 23.37 -5.51 -12.38
C VAL A 261 23.49 -4.49 -11.27
N VAL A 262 23.99 -3.31 -11.60
CA VAL A 262 24.07 -2.20 -10.65
C VAL A 262 22.67 -1.66 -10.40
N SER A 263 22.25 -1.64 -9.14
CA SER A 263 21.04 -0.94 -8.70
C SER A 263 21.42 0.24 -7.84
N ALA A 264 20.68 1.34 -7.95
CA ALA A 264 20.88 2.50 -7.10
C ALA A 264 19.55 3.06 -6.60
N GLY A 265 19.53 3.48 -5.34
CA GLY A 265 18.51 4.39 -4.81
C GLY A 265 19.04 5.81 -4.79
N TYR A 266 18.16 6.79 -4.94
CA TYR A 266 18.51 8.19 -4.78
C TYR A 266 17.48 8.93 -3.93
N ALA A 267 17.94 9.96 -3.21
CA ALA A 267 17.07 10.87 -2.45
C ALA A 267 17.68 12.27 -2.36
N SER A 268 16.91 13.30 -2.68
CA SER A 268 17.31 14.70 -2.47
C SER A 268 17.21 15.10 -1.01
N LEU A 269 18.10 15.96 -0.53
CA LEU A 269 17.97 16.54 0.80
C LEU A 269 16.72 17.42 0.86
N ALA A 270 15.76 17.07 1.74
CA ALA A 270 14.51 17.79 1.86
C ALA A 270 14.21 18.19 3.31
N SER A 271 13.57 19.34 3.46
CA SER A 271 13.06 19.80 4.75
C SER A 271 12.09 18.77 5.34
N SER A 272 12.02 18.68 6.67
CA SER A 272 11.06 17.81 7.36
C SER A 272 9.61 18.21 7.10
N ASP A 273 9.37 19.46 6.74
CA ASP A 273 8.10 19.97 6.24
C ASP A 273 8.27 20.40 4.78
N PRO A 274 7.53 19.81 3.81
CA PRO A 274 7.64 20.19 2.40
C PRO A 274 7.07 21.59 2.09
N GLU A 275 6.29 22.19 2.98
CA GLU A 275 5.76 23.56 2.83
C GLU A 275 6.67 24.60 3.52
N GLU A 276 7.34 24.25 4.62
CA GLU A 276 8.33 25.12 5.28
C GLU A 276 9.76 24.85 4.77
N LYS A 277 10.32 25.85 4.07
CA LYS A 277 11.66 25.82 3.47
C LYS A 277 12.79 26.12 4.47
N ASP A 278 12.59 25.83 5.75
CA ASP A 278 13.47 26.34 6.82
C ASP A 278 14.75 25.51 7.03
N SER A 279 14.86 24.32 6.43
CA SER A 279 16.12 23.54 6.48
C SER A 279 17.15 24.13 5.54
N VAL A 280 18.25 24.60 6.13
CA VAL A 280 19.39 25.17 5.41
C VAL A 280 20.06 24.12 4.52
N ALA A 281 20.17 22.87 4.99
CA ALA A 281 20.73 21.77 4.24
C ALA A 281 19.91 21.41 2.98
N ALA A 282 18.58 21.52 3.04
CA ALA A 282 17.71 21.29 1.89
C ALA A 282 17.94 22.32 0.75
N GLY A 283 18.36 23.54 1.11
CA GLY A 283 18.68 24.60 0.14
C GLY A 283 19.94 24.35 -0.70
N LEU A 284 20.81 23.40 -0.31
CA LEU A 284 22.07 23.11 -1.01
C LEU A 284 21.87 22.32 -2.31
N GLY A 285 20.69 21.73 -2.54
CA GLY A 285 20.41 20.94 -3.74
C GLY A 285 21.27 19.67 -3.85
N LEU A 286 21.58 19.05 -2.71
CA LEU A 286 22.36 17.81 -2.65
C LEU A 286 21.46 16.59 -2.80
N THR A 287 21.98 15.56 -3.46
CA THR A 287 21.33 14.26 -3.65
C THR A 287 22.22 13.14 -3.16
N VAL A 288 21.68 12.26 -2.33
CA VAL A 288 22.37 11.05 -1.88
C VAL A 288 22.03 9.92 -2.84
N VAL A 289 23.06 9.19 -3.29
CA VAL A 289 22.94 8.03 -4.17
C VAL A 289 23.55 6.82 -3.49
N ALA A 290 22.76 5.78 -3.26
CA ALA A 290 23.21 4.52 -2.67
C ALA A 290 23.21 3.45 -3.76
N MET A 291 24.37 2.89 -4.07
CA MET A 291 24.58 1.92 -5.14
C MET A 291 24.93 0.55 -4.59
N LEU A 292 24.27 -0.49 -5.11
CA LEU A 292 24.48 -1.89 -4.79
C LEU A 292 24.47 -2.75 -6.06
N PRO A 293 25.56 -3.46 -6.38
CA PRO A 293 25.58 -4.50 -7.40
C PRO A 293 24.81 -5.74 -6.93
N VAL A 294 23.77 -6.13 -7.66
CA VAL A 294 22.88 -7.25 -7.30
C VAL A 294 23.03 -8.34 -8.34
N VAL A 295 23.13 -9.60 -7.91
CA VAL A 295 23.14 -10.76 -8.82
C VAL A 295 21.83 -10.75 -9.61
N ALA A 296 21.91 -10.75 -10.94
CA ALA A 296 20.73 -10.82 -11.78
C ALA A 296 19.98 -12.13 -11.50
N GLU A 297 18.68 -12.04 -11.18
CA GLU A 297 17.86 -13.25 -11.11
C GLU A 297 17.65 -13.74 -12.54
N GLN A 298 18.35 -14.82 -12.91
CA GLN A 298 18.04 -15.53 -14.16
C GLN A 298 16.61 -16.03 -14.07
N SER A 299 15.80 -15.76 -15.10
CA SER A 299 14.40 -16.18 -15.25
C SER A 299 14.26 -17.71 -15.27
N GLY A 300 14.51 -18.34 -14.13
CA GLY A 300 14.58 -19.78 -13.94
C GLY A 300 13.21 -20.36 -13.66
N SER A 301 12.28 -20.26 -14.62
CA SER A 301 11.18 -21.23 -14.67
C SER A 301 10.59 -21.39 -16.07
N THR A 302 11.40 -21.93 -16.98
CA THR A 302 10.99 -22.36 -18.34
C THR A 302 9.77 -23.31 -18.36
N GLY A 303 9.35 -23.87 -17.22
CA GLY A 303 8.14 -24.68 -17.09
C GLY A 303 6.86 -23.91 -16.68
N ARG A 304 6.94 -22.64 -16.27
CA ARG A 304 5.81 -21.90 -15.66
C ARG A 304 5.24 -20.79 -16.55
N GLU A 305 5.88 -20.45 -17.66
CA GLU A 305 5.40 -19.46 -18.64
C GLU A 305 4.08 -19.86 -19.32
N LEU A 306 3.85 -21.18 -19.48
CA LEU A 306 2.61 -21.71 -20.05
C LEU A 306 1.43 -21.68 -19.06
N TYR A 307 1.68 -21.38 -17.78
CA TYR A 307 0.69 -21.52 -16.73
C TYR A 307 -0.49 -20.55 -16.89
N GLY A 308 -0.22 -19.26 -17.12
CA GLY A 308 -1.26 -18.27 -17.38
C GLY A 308 -2.10 -18.60 -18.61
N LEU A 309 -1.49 -19.17 -19.65
CA LEU A 309 -2.17 -19.62 -20.87
C LEU A 309 -3.05 -20.85 -20.60
N ILE A 310 -2.58 -21.82 -19.82
CA ILE A 310 -3.38 -22.99 -19.42
C ILE A 310 -4.56 -22.57 -18.56
N ALA A 311 -4.35 -21.68 -17.58
CA ALA A 311 -5.40 -21.17 -16.71
C ALA A 311 -6.47 -20.38 -17.48
N ALA A 312 -6.05 -19.52 -18.42
CA ALA A 312 -6.94 -18.79 -19.32
C ALA A 312 -7.69 -19.73 -20.27
N GLY A 313 -7.01 -20.73 -20.83
CA GLY A 313 -7.62 -21.75 -21.68
C GLY A 313 -8.69 -22.57 -20.96
N ALA A 314 -8.41 -22.98 -19.72
CA ALA A 314 -9.37 -23.68 -18.87
C ALA A 314 -10.63 -22.82 -18.60
N LEU A 315 -10.46 -21.52 -18.35
CA LEU A 315 -11.57 -20.58 -18.17
C LEU A 315 -12.45 -20.48 -19.42
N VAL A 316 -11.82 -20.37 -20.61
CA VAL A 316 -12.56 -20.30 -21.88
C VAL A 316 -13.36 -21.58 -22.10
N VAL A 317 -12.77 -22.75 -21.86
CA VAL A 317 -13.47 -24.04 -22.00
C VAL A 317 -14.66 -24.13 -21.04
N LEU A 318 -14.45 -23.84 -19.76
CA LEU A 318 -15.54 -23.86 -18.76
C LEU A 318 -16.63 -22.83 -19.06
N GLY A 319 -16.24 -21.66 -19.55
CA GLY A 319 -17.16 -20.61 -19.97
C GLY A 319 -18.00 -20.98 -21.18
N LEU A 320 -17.40 -21.59 -22.20
CA LEU A 320 -18.12 -22.11 -23.36
C LEU A 320 -19.07 -23.24 -22.96
N LEU A 321 -18.67 -24.11 -22.04
CA LEU A 321 -19.54 -25.15 -21.47
C LEU A 321 -20.72 -24.53 -20.71
N ALA A 322 -20.48 -23.50 -19.89
CA ALA A 322 -21.53 -22.76 -19.17
C ALA A 322 -22.52 -22.07 -20.13
N ALA A 323 -22.00 -21.34 -21.12
CA ALA A 323 -22.80 -20.66 -22.14
C ALA A 323 -23.61 -21.65 -22.99
N GLY A 324 -22.97 -22.75 -23.44
CA GLY A 324 -23.61 -23.83 -24.18
C GLY A 324 -24.70 -24.51 -23.36
N PHE A 325 -24.48 -24.72 -22.05
CA PHE A 325 -25.47 -25.28 -21.13
C PHE A 325 -26.69 -24.35 -20.98
N LEU A 326 -26.49 -23.05 -20.75
CA LEU A 326 -27.57 -22.05 -20.67
C LEU A 326 -28.34 -21.95 -21.99
N TRP A 327 -27.63 -21.95 -23.11
CA TRP A 327 -28.25 -21.92 -24.43
C TRP A 327 -29.13 -23.15 -24.69
N ALA A 328 -28.63 -24.34 -24.37
CA ALA A 328 -29.34 -25.59 -24.59
C ALA A 328 -30.53 -25.80 -23.62
N ARG A 329 -30.39 -25.40 -22.36
CA ARG A 329 -31.38 -25.68 -21.30
C ARG A 329 -32.36 -24.55 -21.02
N VAL A 330 -32.01 -23.30 -21.35
CA VAL A 330 -32.85 -22.14 -21.08
C VAL A 330 -33.29 -21.45 -22.37
N GLN A 331 -32.36 -21.01 -23.21
CA GLN A 331 -32.70 -20.22 -24.41
C GLN A 331 -33.47 -21.01 -25.47
N ARG A 332 -32.98 -22.20 -25.86
CA ARG A 332 -33.63 -23.03 -26.90
C ARG A 332 -35.08 -23.41 -26.55
N PRO A 333 -35.40 -23.88 -25.33
CA PRO A 333 -36.78 -24.14 -24.93
C PRO A 333 -37.68 -22.91 -24.98
N LEU A 334 -37.18 -21.75 -24.56
CA LEU A 334 -37.94 -20.49 -24.59
C LEU A 334 -38.30 -20.06 -26.00
N LEU A 335 -37.34 -20.13 -26.93
CA LEU A 335 -37.59 -19.80 -28.32
C LEU A 335 -38.62 -20.75 -28.95
N ARG A 336 -38.57 -22.05 -28.60
CA ARG A 336 -39.59 -23.01 -29.06
C ARG A 336 -40.98 -22.70 -28.49
N LEU A 337 -41.07 -22.42 -27.18
CA LEU A 337 -42.33 -22.02 -26.54
C LEU A 337 -42.91 -20.73 -27.15
N PHE A 338 -42.07 -19.76 -27.47
CA PHE A 338 -42.49 -18.55 -28.18
C PHE A 338 -43.08 -18.87 -29.56
N LEU A 339 -42.43 -19.74 -30.34
CA LEU A 339 -42.93 -20.14 -31.65
C LEU A 339 -44.24 -20.94 -31.55
N GLU A 340 -44.36 -21.82 -30.56
CA GLU A 340 -45.56 -22.64 -30.34
C GLU A 340 -46.75 -21.83 -29.81
N SER A 341 -46.54 -20.93 -28.86
CA SER A 341 -47.58 -20.03 -28.37
C SER A 341 -48.09 -19.09 -29.47
N ARG A 342 -47.19 -18.54 -30.30
CA ARG A 342 -47.57 -17.71 -31.46
C ARG A 342 -48.33 -18.50 -32.52
N ARG A 343 -47.99 -19.77 -32.73
CA ARG A 343 -48.72 -20.68 -33.62
C ARG A 343 -50.16 -20.89 -33.14
N LEU A 344 -50.33 -21.25 -31.86
CA LEU A 344 -51.65 -21.45 -31.26
C LEU A 344 -52.50 -20.17 -31.31
N ALA A 345 -51.92 -19.02 -30.97
CA ALA A 345 -52.64 -17.73 -31.00
C ALA A 345 -53.13 -17.34 -32.42
N ARG A 346 -52.51 -17.87 -33.49
CA ARG A 346 -52.95 -17.68 -34.87
C ARG A 346 -54.01 -18.69 -35.33
N GLY A 347 -54.40 -19.65 -34.47
CA GLY A 347 -55.44 -20.64 -34.76
C GLY A 347 -54.96 -21.93 -35.42
N ASP A 348 -53.65 -22.19 -35.53
CA ASP A 348 -53.14 -23.46 -36.03
C ASP A 348 -53.14 -24.54 -34.92
N LEU A 349 -54.19 -25.38 -34.96
CA LEU A 349 -54.44 -26.47 -34.01
C LEU A 349 -54.03 -27.86 -34.55
N THR A 350 -53.54 -27.94 -35.77
CA THR A 350 -53.37 -29.20 -36.54
C THR A 350 -52.35 -30.16 -35.94
N ARG A 351 -51.38 -29.66 -35.18
CA ARG A 351 -50.29 -30.45 -34.57
C ARG A 351 -50.16 -30.22 -33.06
N PRO A 352 -49.73 -31.23 -32.28
CA PRO A 352 -49.50 -31.07 -30.84
C PRO A 352 -48.41 -30.04 -30.53
N VAL A 353 -48.48 -29.46 -29.34
CA VAL A 353 -47.43 -28.62 -28.73
C VAL A 353 -46.29 -29.54 -28.29
N GLY A 354 -45.04 -29.14 -28.55
CA GLY A 354 -43.87 -29.93 -28.20
C GLY A 354 -43.75 -30.13 -26.69
N THR A 355 -43.58 -31.38 -26.25
CA THR A 355 -43.33 -31.70 -24.84
C THR A 355 -41.86 -31.44 -24.47
N PHE A 356 -41.62 -30.58 -23.48
CA PHE A 356 -40.28 -30.30 -22.97
C PHE A 356 -39.91 -31.24 -21.82
N ARG A 357 -38.62 -31.62 -21.73
CA ARG A 357 -38.13 -32.65 -20.80
C ARG A 357 -38.14 -32.26 -19.30
N GLY A 358 -38.49 -31.02 -18.93
CA GLY A 358 -38.66 -30.61 -17.52
C GLY A 358 -38.72 -29.10 -17.29
N GLY A 359 -38.96 -28.70 -16.03
CA GLY A 359 -38.91 -27.30 -15.55
C GLY A 359 -40.14 -26.44 -15.90
N GLU A 360 -39.98 -25.12 -15.77
CA GLU A 360 -40.98 -24.11 -16.08
C GLU A 360 -41.44 -24.18 -17.54
N ALA A 361 -40.54 -24.52 -18.47
CA ALA A 361 -40.87 -24.68 -19.88
C ALA A 361 -41.83 -25.85 -20.15
N ALA A 362 -41.66 -26.99 -19.46
CA ALA A 362 -42.57 -28.13 -19.58
C ALA A 362 -43.96 -27.82 -19.02
N ARG A 363 -44.02 -27.04 -17.93
CA ARG A 363 -45.28 -26.57 -17.33
C ARG A 363 -46.07 -25.71 -18.32
N ILE A 364 -45.40 -24.72 -18.93
CA ILE A 364 -46.01 -23.86 -19.95
C ILE A 364 -46.44 -24.68 -21.19
N GLY A 365 -45.59 -25.58 -21.68
CA GLY A 365 -45.91 -26.43 -22.84
C GLY A 365 -47.13 -27.33 -22.60
N ASN A 366 -47.23 -27.95 -21.43
CA ASN A 366 -48.39 -28.77 -21.05
C ASN A 366 -49.67 -27.92 -20.92
N ALA A 367 -49.58 -26.71 -20.37
CA ALA A 367 -50.70 -25.78 -20.31
C ALA A 367 -51.16 -25.34 -21.71
N LEU A 368 -50.23 -25.04 -22.62
CA LEU A 368 -50.51 -24.73 -24.02
C LEU A 368 -51.17 -25.92 -24.74
N GLU A 369 -50.78 -27.16 -24.48
CA GLU A 369 -51.43 -28.34 -25.08
C GLU A 369 -52.87 -28.52 -24.58
N ARG A 370 -53.13 -28.28 -23.29
CA ARG A 370 -54.51 -28.27 -22.76
C ARG A 370 -55.36 -27.17 -23.42
N LEU A 371 -54.78 -25.98 -23.60
CA LEU A 371 -55.44 -24.87 -24.29
C LEU A 371 -55.69 -25.19 -25.77
N ARG A 372 -54.79 -25.91 -26.45
CA ARG A 372 -55.01 -26.43 -27.82
C ARG A 372 -56.26 -27.30 -27.89
N GLY A 373 -56.40 -28.24 -26.95
CA GLY A 373 -57.55 -29.14 -26.86
C GLY A 373 -58.86 -28.39 -26.64
N GLN A 374 -58.86 -27.40 -25.74
CA GLN A 374 -60.03 -26.54 -25.49
C GLN A 374 -60.41 -25.71 -26.73
N LEU A 375 -59.43 -25.15 -27.44
CA LEU A 375 -59.67 -24.46 -28.73
C LEU A 375 -60.08 -25.41 -29.86
N GLY A 376 -59.78 -26.70 -29.76
CA GLY A 376 -60.20 -27.75 -30.71
C GLY A 376 -61.64 -28.22 -30.54
N GLY A 377 -62.36 -27.74 -29.51
CA GLY A 377 -63.74 -28.16 -29.23
C GLY A 377 -63.84 -29.46 -28.44
N SER A 378 -62.76 -29.90 -27.79
CA SER A 378 -62.79 -30.98 -26.80
C SER A 378 -63.33 -30.42 -25.47
N ASP A 379 -64.64 -30.19 -25.39
CA ASP A 379 -65.33 -29.80 -24.14
C ASP A 379 -65.34 -31.00 -23.16
N GLY A 380 -64.99 -30.87 -21.88
CA GLY A 380 -64.82 -29.63 -21.13
C GLY A 380 -64.27 -29.80 -19.70
N PRO A 381 -64.59 -28.86 -18.79
CA PRO A 381 -64.11 -28.87 -17.42
C PRO A 381 -65.04 -29.69 -16.51
N GLY A 382 -64.51 -30.79 -15.97
CA GLY A 382 -65.02 -31.47 -14.78
C GLY A 382 -66.12 -32.51 -14.99
N THR A 383 -65.71 -33.77 -15.17
CA THR A 383 -66.50 -34.93 -14.71
C THR A 383 -65.61 -35.79 -13.82
N PRO A 384 -65.88 -35.88 -12.50
CA PRO A 384 -65.39 -36.99 -11.69
C PRO A 384 -66.30 -38.20 -11.97
N GLY A 385 -65.74 -39.28 -12.50
CA GLY A 385 -66.47 -40.57 -12.60
C GLY A 385 -66.12 -41.38 -13.85
N GLY A 386 -65.40 -42.48 -13.65
CA GLY A 386 -65.06 -43.47 -14.66
C GLY A 386 -64.05 -44.51 -14.17
N THR A 387 -64.33 -45.10 -12.99
CA THR A 387 -64.00 -46.49 -12.63
C THR A 387 -64.35 -47.42 -13.81
N ASP A 388 -63.58 -48.41 -14.28
CA ASP A 388 -62.57 -49.32 -13.72
C ASP A 388 -61.57 -49.71 -14.84
N GLY A 389 -60.31 -50.14 -14.64
CA GLY A 389 -59.51 -50.49 -13.48
C GLY A 389 -58.04 -50.27 -13.84
N GLY A 390 -57.13 -50.03 -12.91
CA GLY A 390 -56.62 -51.05 -12.01
C GLY A 390 -55.11 -51.18 -12.26
N GLY A 391 -54.31 -50.38 -11.58
CA GLY A 391 -52.84 -50.39 -11.72
C GLY A 391 -52.21 -49.29 -10.88
N GLY A 392 -52.08 -49.57 -9.59
CA GLY A 392 -51.63 -48.62 -8.57
C GLY A 392 -50.21 -48.08 -8.74
N ALA A 393 -49.96 -47.07 -7.92
CA ALA A 393 -48.64 -46.69 -7.43
C ALA A 393 -47.52 -46.57 -8.47
N ARG A 394 -47.24 -45.32 -8.86
CA ARG A 394 -45.94 -44.73 -8.58
C ARG A 394 -46.07 -43.22 -8.49
N ARG A 395 -46.03 -42.73 -7.25
CA ARG A 395 -45.32 -41.50 -6.90
C ARG A 395 -43.92 -41.59 -7.52
N ALA A 396 -43.76 -41.26 -8.79
CA ALA A 396 -42.46 -41.04 -9.38
C ALA A 396 -42.07 -39.61 -9.00
N GLY A 397 -41.56 -39.48 -7.77
CA GLY A 397 -40.76 -38.36 -7.31
C GLY A 397 -39.49 -38.27 -8.14
N ARG A 398 -39.61 -37.97 -9.44
CA ARG A 398 -38.51 -37.42 -10.22
C ARG A 398 -38.41 -35.97 -9.80
N THR A 399 -37.48 -35.72 -8.89
CA THR A 399 -36.97 -34.39 -8.51
C THR A 399 -36.93 -33.50 -9.76
N ARG A 400 -37.92 -32.60 -9.86
CA ARG A 400 -38.11 -31.75 -11.03
C ARG A 400 -37.10 -30.62 -10.93
N PHE A 401 -36.02 -30.71 -11.69
CA PHE A 401 -35.00 -29.67 -11.79
C PHE A 401 -35.58 -28.42 -12.46
N GLY A 402 -35.99 -27.43 -11.66
CA GLY A 402 -36.39 -26.09 -12.14
C GLY A 402 -35.19 -25.25 -12.55
N ILE A 403 -35.44 -24.09 -13.16
CA ILE A 403 -34.40 -23.16 -13.64
C ILE A 403 -33.36 -22.77 -12.56
N ARG A 404 -33.74 -22.80 -11.27
CA ARG A 404 -32.81 -22.58 -10.16
C ARG A 404 -31.69 -23.61 -10.09
N VAL A 405 -32.00 -24.90 -10.28
CA VAL A 405 -30.96 -25.94 -10.23
C VAL A 405 -30.03 -25.83 -11.43
N GLN A 406 -30.55 -25.38 -12.58
CA GLN A 406 -29.74 -25.11 -13.76
C GLN A 406 -28.77 -23.95 -13.51
N LEU A 407 -29.23 -22.85 -12.91
CA LEU A 407 -28.37 -21.73 -12.53
C LEU A 407 -27.33 -22.12 -11.46
N VAL A 408 -27.71 -22.93 -10.47
CA VAL A 408 -26.77 -23.45 -9.46
C VAL A 408 -25.70 -24.33 -10.10
N LEU A 409 -26.08 -25.21 -11.05
CA LEU A 409 -25.10 -26.05 -11.75
C LEU A 409 -24.14 -25.20 -12.61
N THR A 410 -24.64 -24.16 -13.26
CA THR A 410 -23.79 -23.19 -13.99
C THR A 410 -22.88 -22.44 -13.04
N ALA A 411 -23.35 -22.03 -11.87
CA ALA A 411 -22.53 -21.40 -10.84
C ALA A 411 -21.41 -22.34 -10.38
N VAL A 412 -21.74 -23.60 -10.06
CA VAL A 412 -20.75 -24.62 -9.64
C VAL A 412 -19.69 -24.83 -10.73
N LEU A 413 -20.08 -24.90 -12.01
CA LEU A 413 -19.14 -25.06 -13.12
C LEU A 413 -18.15 -23.89 -13.23
N LEU A 414 -18.62 -22.66 -13.02
CA LEU A 414 -17.76 -21.46 -13.07
C LEU A 414 -16.92 -21.30 -11.79
N LEU A 415 -17.47 -21.67 -10.64
CA LEU A 415 -16.74 -21.70 -9.36
C LEU A 415 -15.60 -22.73 -9.37
N LEU A 416 -15.71 -23.80 -10.16
CA LEU A 416 -14.65 -24.79 -10.34
C LEU A 416 -13.34 -24.17 -10.87
N TRP A 417 -13.41 -23.01 -11.53
CA TRP A 417 -12.23 -22.23 -11.91
C TRP A 417 -11.89 -21.16 -10.87
N CYS A 418 -12.89 -20.38 -10.42
CA CYS A 418 -12.65 -19.23 -9.54
C CYS A 418 -12.06 -19.63 -8.18
N VAL A 419 -12.52 -20.75 -7.60
CA VAL A 419 -12.11 -21.19 -6.27
C VAL A 419 -10.67 -21.71 -6.28
N PRO A 420 -10.25 -22.63 -7.19
CA PRO A 420 -8.85 -23.05 -7.23
C PRO A 420 -7.89 -21.93 -7.60
N VAL A 421 -8.21 -21.12 -8.62
CA VAL A 421 -7.35 -19.98 -9.03
C VAL A 421 -7.25 -18.95 -7.92
N GLY A 422 -8.37 -18.64 -7.27
CA GLY A 422 -8.42 -17.62 -6.23
C GLY A 422 -7.91 -18.09 -4.88
N LEU A 423 -7.92 -19.39 -4.53
CA LEU A 423 -7.60 -19.87 -3.17
C LEU A 423 -6.45 -20.87 -3.09
N LEU A 424 -6.18 -21.66 -4.13
CA LEU A 424 -5.22 -22.78 -4.06
C LEU A 424 -3.97 -22.54 -4.90
N LEU A 425 -4.07 -21.74 -5.95
CA LEU A 425 -2.99 -21.57 -6.92
C LEU A 425 -2.09 -20.39 -6.56
N ASN A 426 -0.77 -20.64 -6.67
CA ASN A 426 0.28 -19.66 -6.40
C ASN A 426 0.23 -19.09 -4.97
N ARG A 427 -0.19 -19.93 -4.00
CA ARG A 427 -0.10 -19.59 -2.58
C ARG A 427 1.36 -19.58 -2.15
N THR A 428 1.74 -18.50 -1.49
CA THR A 428 3.04 -18.41 -0.85
C THR A 428 2.99 -19.18 0.47
N ASP A 429 3.96 -20.07 0.64
CA ASP A 429 4.20 -20.79 1.89
C ASP A 429 5.56 -20.37 2.45
N ASP A 430 6.00 -21.04 3.51
CA ASP A 430 7.34 -20.89 4.09
C ASP A 430 8.49 -21.23 3.12
N SER A 431 8.23 -21.54 1.85
CA SER A 431 9.24 -21.80 0.81
C SER A 431 9.61 -20.58 -0.03
N VAL A 432 8.97 -19.42 0.17
CA VAL A 432 9.28 -18.19 -0.59
C VAL A 432 10.77 -17.85 -0.50
N SER A 433 11.38 -17.58 -1.66
CA SER A 433 12.74 -17.07 -1.75
C SER A 433 12.71 -15.57 -1.44
N VAL A 434 13.40 -15.18 -0.37
CA VAL A 434 13.65 -13.77 -0.05
C VAL A 434 15.09 -13.47 -0.44
N PRO A 435 15.35 -12.47 -1.31
CA PRO A 435 16.71 -12.12 -1.67
C PRO A 435 17.54 -11.82 -0.43
N ALA A 436 18.75 -12.40 -0.34
CA ALA A 436 19.63 -12.20 0.82
C ALA A 436 19.96 -10.71 1.05
N THR A 437 19.95 -9.92 -0.02
CA THR A 437 20.08 -8.45 0.03
C THR A 437 19.02 -7.79 0.89
N MET A 438 17.80 -8.33 0.98
CA MET A 438 16.74 -7.79 1.85
C MET A 438 17.04 -8.01 3.33
N VAL A 439 17.63 -9.15 3.69
CA VAL A 439 18.01 -9.44 5.08
C VAL A 439 19.18 -8.55 5.50
N ASN A 440 20.17 -8.38 4.62
CA ASN A 440 21.29 -7.48 4.85
C ASN A 440 20.82 -6.02 4.94
N ASP A 441 19.92 -5.58 4.06
CA ASP A 441 19.39 -4.22 4.10
C ASP A 441 18.56 -3.96 5.36
N GLN A 442 17.75 -4.93 5.82
CA GLN A 442 17.05 -4.84 7.10
C GLN A 442 18.06 -4.70 8.25
N ARG A 443 19.14 -5.49 8.25
CA ARG A 443 20.22 -5.42 9.25
C ARG A 443 20.87 -4.05 9.26
N ASP A 444 21.40 -3.60 8.12
CA ASP A 444 22.13 -2.34 7.99
C ASP A 444 21.25 -1.16 8.42
N ARG A 445 20.01 -1.09 7.93
CA ARG A 445 19.08 0.00 8.26
C ARG A 445 18.62 -0.03 9.72
N THR A 446 18.57 -1.21 10.35
CA THR A 446 18.30 -1.31 11.80
C THR A 446 19.46 -0.76 12.61
N ASP A 447 20.69 -1.01 12.18
CA ASP A 447 21.89 -0.41 12.77
C ASP A 447 21.88 1.11 12.65
N LEU A 448 21.49 1.65 11.49
CA LEU A 448 21.33 3.11 11.33
C LEU A 448 20.31 3.72 12.28
N VAL A 449 19.19 3.01 12.52
CA VAL A 449 18.20 3.46 13.50
C VAL A 449 18.75 3.36 14.92
N SER A 450 19.45 2.27 15.25
CA SER A 450 20.12 2.08 16.55
C SER A 450 21.08 3.22 16.86
N ASP A 451 22.01 3.48 15.95
CA ASP A 451 22.99 4.53 16.09
C ASP A 451 22.35 5.92 16.17
N ARG A 452 21.28 6.19 15.42
CA ARG A 452 20.53 7.45 15.53
C ARG A 452 19.90 7.65 16.90
N VAL A 453 19.25 6.62 17.44
CA VAL A 453 18.63 6.69 18.78
C VAL A 453 19.70 6.89 19.84
N ARG A 454 20.79 6.13 19.76
CA ARG A 454 21.95 6.26 20.65
C ARG A 454 22.54 7.67 20.61
N ARG A 455 22.79 8.23 19.42
CA ARG A 455 23.30 9.61 19.26
C ARG A 455 22.34 10.64 19.85
N ALA A 456 21.04 10.52 19.62
CA ALA A 456 20.05 11.43 20.18
C ALA A 456 19.99 11.39 21.72
N LEU A 457 20.23 10.24 22.33
CA LEU A 457 20.34 10.08 23.78
C LEU A 457 21.66 10.63 24.33
N ASN A 458 22.78 10.40 23.63
CA ASN A 458 24.06 11.00 23.99
C ASN A 458 24.02 12.54 23.88
N GLU A 459 23.37 13.07 22.86
CA GLU A 459 23.14 14.51 22.68
C GLU A 459 22.26 15.07 23.81
N ALA A 460 21.20 14.34 24.19
CA ALA A 460 20.41 14.71 25.35
C ALA A 460 21.30 14.79 26.62
N GLN A 461 22.13 13.79 26.88
CA GLN A 461 23.03 13.86 28.03
C GLN A 461 24.04 15.02 27.93
N ALA A 462 24.55 15.33 26.74
CA ALA A 462 25.44 16.46 26.53
C ALA A 462 24.75 17.82 26.80
N ASP A 463 23.49 17.97 26.39
CA ASP A 463 22.67 19.15 26.72
C ASP A 463 22.53 19.32 28.24
N LEU A 464 22.33 18.21 28.97
CA LEU A 464 22.26 18.23 30.44
C LEU A 464 23.61 18.59 31.06
N VAL A 465 24.73 18.07 30.55
CA VAL A 465 26.07 18.45 31.03
C VAL A 465 26.36 19.93 30.81
N SER A 466 25.91 20.50 29.68
CA SER A 466 26.07 21.93 29.46
C SER A 466 25.19 22.76 30.39
N THR A 467 23.96 22.30 30.67
CA THR A 467 23.02 22.98 31.55
C THR A 467 23.45 22.86 33.02
N SER A 468 24.02 21.73 33.45
CA SER A 468 24.42 21.50 34.84
C SER A 468 25.53 22.43 35.31
N ARG A 469 26.29 23.03 34.39
CA ARG A 469 27.31 24.06 34.69
C ARG A 469 26.73 25.44 34.98
N LEU A 470 25.44 25.64 34.67
CA LEU A 470 24.72 26.91 34.88
C LEU A 470 23.80 26.86 36.10
N VAL A 471 23.69 25.69 36.73
CA VAL A 471 22.83 25.44 37.89
C VAL A 471 23.58 25.79 39.17
N ASP A 472 22.89 26.49 40.08
CA ASP A 472 23.34 26.74 41.46
C ASP A 472 22.33 26.11 42.41
N VAL A 473 22.70 24.97 43.01
CA VAL A 473 21.80 24.20 43.89
C VAL A 473 21.38 24.99 45.13
N SER A 474 22.17 26.00 45.53
CA SER A 474 21.86 26.85 46.68
C SER A 474 20.79 27.91 46.38
N ASP A 475 20.60 28.28 45.10
CA ASP A 475 19.59 29.22 44.62
C ASP A 475 18.54 28.51 43.75
N ARG A 476 17.44 28.12 44.41
CA ARG A 476 16.33 27.43 43.77
C ARG A 476 15.69 28.24 42.64
N ASP A 477 15.44 29.52 42.85
CA ASP A 477 14.70 30.36 41.89
C ASP A 477 15.55 30.60 40.63
N ALA A 478 16.86 30.87 40.81
CA ALA A 478 17.79 30.99 39.70
C ALA A 478 17.91 29.67 38.91
N THR A 479 18.01 28.54 39.61
CA THR A 479 18.06 27.23 38.99
C THR A 479 16.79 26.92 38.21
N GLU A 480 15.59 27.14 38.79
CA GLU A 480 14.33 26.90 38.09
C GLU A 480 14.22 27.74 36.81
N SER A 481 14.71 28.99 36.80
CA SER A 481 14.78 29.82 35.60
C SER A 481 15.71 29.27 34.51
N VAL A 482 16.88 28.74 34.89
CA VAL A 482 17.82 28.09 33.95
C VAL A 482 17.20 26.83 33.36
N LEU A 483 16.56 26.01 34.19
CA LEU A 483 15.88 24.80 33.74
C LEU A 483 14.71 25.13 32.80
N GLU A 484 13.93 26.18 33.08
CA GLU A 484 12.80 26.58 32.24
C GLU A 484 13.26 27.04 30.85
N ASP A 485 14.37 27.79 30.78
CA ASP A 485 14.98 28.18 29.50
C ASP A 485 15.53 26.97 28.74
N ALA A 486 16.18 26.03 29.44
CA ALA A 486 16.63 24.77 28.85
C ALA A 486 15.46 23.92 28.31
N LEU A 487 14.35 23.80 29.07
CA LEU A 487 13.17 23.06 28.64
C LEU A 487 12.51 23.69 27.40
N ARG A 488 12.48 25.03 27.30
CA ARG A 488 11.99 25.74 26.11
C ARG A 488 12.88 25.52 24.89
N LYS A 489 14.20 25.52 25.08
CA LYS A 489 15.19 25.33 24.01
C LYS A 489 15.28 23.88 23.53
N HIS A 490 15.08 22.91 24.43
CA HIS A 490 15.25 21.48 24.16
C HIS A 490 13.92 20.73 24.30
N THR A 491 13.11 20.72 23.24
CA THR A 491 11.78 20.10 23.22
C THR A 491 11.77 18.58 23.45
N ARG A 492 12.93 17.93 23.44
CA ARG A 492 13.09 16.50 23.73
C ARG A 492 12.76 16.12 25.18
N TYR A 493 12.76 17.08 26.11
CA TYR A 493 12.46 16.82 27.52
C TYR A 493 11.00 17.05 27.88
N ALA A 494 10.47 16.17 28.72
CA ALA A 494 9.18 16.31 29.39
C ALA A 494 9.30 17.08 30.71
N ALA A 495 10.38 16.82 31.45
CA ALA A 495 10.72 17.45 32.72
C ALA A 495 12.23 17.58 32.86
N LEU A 496 12.68 18.61 33.58
CA LEU A 496 14.05 18.80 34.03
C LEU A 496 14.04 19.08 35.52
N TYR A 497 14.90 18.42 36.28
CA TYR A 497 14.97 18.62 37.73
C TYR A 497 16.35 18.27 38.27
N VAL A 498 16.71 18.90 39.38
CA VAL A 498 17.96 18.61 40.09
C VAL A 498 17.60 17.77 41.31
N VAL A 499 18.35 16.69 41.51
CA VAL A 499 18.34 15.92 42.75
C VAL A 499 19.62 16.15 43.52
N ASP A 500 19.52 16.22 44.83
CA ASP A 500 20.68 16.27 45.73
C ASP A 500 21.26 14.88 46.00
N ALA A 501 22.27 14.82 46.87
CA ALA A 501 22.95 13.59 47.27
C ALA A 501 22.05 12.62 48.06
N ASP A 502 20.96 13.10 48.66
CA ASP A 502 19.98 12.25 49.36
C ASP A 502 18.90 11.73 48.39
N GLY A 503 18.91 12.19 47.13
CA GLY A 503 17.95 11.85 46.09
C GLY A 503 16.69 12.72 46.11
N GLU A 504 16.68 13.79 46.91
CA GLU A 504 15.55 14.71 47.02
C GLU A 504 15.58 15.75 45.90
N VAL A 505 14.40 16.11 45.39
CA VAL A 505 14.28 17.08 44.30
C VAL A 505 14.37 18.50 44.86
N VAL A 506 15.46 19.19 44.53
CA VAL A 506 15.74 20.56 45.01
C VAL A 506 15.17 21.66 44.11
N ALA A 507 15.13 21.42 42.80
CA ALA A 507 14.57 22.32 41.80
C ALA A 507 13.96 21.53 40.63
N ARG A 508 12.88 22.04 40.02
CA ARG A 508 12.20 21.33 38.91
C ARG A 508 11.46 22.25 37.95
N THR A 509 11.27 21.78 36.72
CA THR A 509 10.39 22.40 35.72
C THR A 509 9.79 21.33 34.78
N GLY A 510 8.64 21.64 34.18
CA GLY A 510 7.92 20.72 33.29
C GLY A 510 7.00 19.75 34.05
N GLY A 511 7.04 18.46 33.67
CA GLY A 511 6.26 17.40 34.31
C GLY A 511 6.67 17.09 35.75
N ASP A 512 5.88 16.24 36.42
CA ASP A 512 6.21 15.77 37.76
C ASP A 512 7.42 14.80 37.71
N PRO A 513 8.48 15.03 38.51
CA PRO A 513 9.67 14.19 38.54
C PRO A 513 9.37 12.76 38.98
N HIS A 514 9.99 11.79 38.33
CA HIS A 514 10.06 10.42 38.81
C HIS A 514 11.34 10.19 39.62
N ASP A 515 11.25 9.30 40.62
CA ASP A 515 12.35 8.98 41.53
C ASP A 515 13.66 8.72 40.79
N TRP A 516 14.72 9.42 41.23
CA TRP A 516 16.08 9.18 40.79
C TRP A 516 16.88 8.56 41.94
N SER A 517 16.91 7.22 42.06
CA SER A 517 17.68 6.58 43.14
C SER A 517 19.18 6.50 42.81
N GLU A 518 20.04 6.86 43.77
CA GLU A 518 21.49 6.62 43.78
C GLU A 518 21.85 5.19 44.24
N LYS A 519 21.25 4.14 43.66
CA LYS A 519 21.97 2.86 43.75
C LYS A 519 23.27 3.03 42.96
N LYS A 520 24.42 2.92 43.66
CA LYS A 520 25.74 2.90 43.03
C LYS A 520 25.71 1.92 41.84
N ASP A 521 26.20 2.38 40.70
CA ASP A 521 26.31 1.64 39.42
C ASP A 521 25.10 1.66 38.47
N LEU A 522 24.15 2.61 38.59
CA LEU A 522 23.15 2.81 37.54
C LEU A 522 23.69 3.68 36.38
N PRO A 523 23.42 3.31 35.12
CA PRO A 523 23.86 4.09 33.96
C PRO A 523 23.21 5.48 33.95
N LEU A 524 23.92 6.46 33.39
CA LEU A 524 23.43 7.84 33.25
C LEU A 524 22.22 7.94 32.33
N VAL A 525 22.03 6.97 31.43
CA VAL A 525 20.79 6.79 30.67
C VAL A 525 20.10 5.53 31.17
N ARG A 526 18.87 5.67 31.67
CA ARG A 526 18.13 4.55 32.28
C ARG A 526 16.63 4.65 32.05
N VAL A 527 15.95 3.53 32.29
CA VAL A 527 14.49 3.47 32.30
C VAL A 527 13.98 3.32 33.72
N SER A 528 12.99 4.12 34.08
CA SER A 528 12.21 4.01 35.31
C SER A 528 10.72 3.79 34.97
N GLY A 529 9.89 3.64 36.01
CA GLY A 529 8.44 3.46 35.85
C GLY A 529 8.01 2.04 35.46
N GLU A 530 8.80 1.00 35.78
CA GLU A 530 8.37 -0.40 35.63
C GLU A 530 7.02 -0.63 36.32
N GLY A 531 6.04 -1.17 35.60
CA GLY A 531 4.66 -1.37 36.07
C GLY A 531 3.71 -0.18 35.81
N GLY A 532 4.21 0.93 35.27
CA GLY A 532 3.41 2.08 34.83
C GLY A 532 2.80 1.92 33.43
N LYS A 533 1.96 2.89 33.02
CA LYS A 533 1.32 2.91 31.68
C LYS A 533 2.26 3.36 30.55
N ARG A 534 3.41 3.97 30.88
CA ARG A 534 4.40 4.50 29.93
C ARG A 534 5.80 4.28 30.52
N PRO A 535 6.78 3.91 29.68
CA PRO A 535 8.18 3.88 30.12
C PRO A 535 8.68 5.32 30.32
N VAL A 536 9.44 5.55 31.38
CA VAL A 536 10.06 6.86 31.67
C VAL A 536 11.55 6.72 31.41
N ILE A 537 12.05 7.46 30.42
CA ILE A 537 13.47 7.41 30.04
C ILE A 537 14.15 8.63 30.62
N GLN A 538 15.15 8.41 31.48
CA GLN A 538 15.85 9.46 32.20
C GLN A 538 17.31 9.51 31.72
N ALA A 539 17.82 10.73 31.53
CA ALA A 539 19.24 11.02 31.35
C ALA A 539 19.74 11.86 32.52
N GLY A 540 20.94 11.59 33.02
CA GLY A 540 21.56 12.28 34.15
C GLY A 540 22.88 12.94 33.80
N ALA A 541 23.15 14.08 34.43
CA ALA A 541 24.44 14.77 34.40
C ALA A 541 24.83 15.24 35.82
N PRO A 542 26.01 14.88 36.33
CA PRO A 542 26.45 15.37 37.64
C PRO A 542 26.65 16.89 37.61
N VAL A 543 26.36 17.55 38.73
CA VAL A 543 26.59 18.98 38.93
C VAL A 543 28.04 19.18 39.42
N PRO A 544 28.90 19.92 38.69
CA PRO A 544 30.34 19.95 38.98
C PRO A 544 30.73 20.48 40.37
N GLU A 545 30.00 21.48 40.87
CA GLU A 545 30.33 22.20 42.12
C GLU A 545 29.65 21.58 43.36
N GLU A 546 28.74 20.63 43.17
CA GLU A 546 27.92 20.06 44.24
C GLU A 546 28.00 18.53 44.26
N LYS A 547 28.64 18.00 45.30
CA LYS A 547 28.96 16.57 45.38
C LYS A 547 27.70 15.74 45.61
N GLY A 548 27.39 14.86 44.66
CA GLY A 548 26.20 13.99 44.71
C GLY A 548 24.95 14.62 44.08
N ALA A 549 24.99 15.91 43.72
CA ALA A 549 23.88 16.52 42.99
C ALA A 549 23.90 16.10 41.52
N THR A 550 22.73 15.74 40.99
CA THR A 550 22.55 15.32 39.60
C THR A 550 21.42 16.10 38.95
N LEU A 551 21.70 16.71 37.80
CA LEU A 551 20.66 17.21 36.90
C LEU A 551 20.08 16.06 36.10
N VAL A 552 18.77 15.88 36.17
CA VAL A 552 18.02 14.82 35.51
C VAL A 552 17.08 15.41 34.47
N GLY A 553 17.08 14.82 33.28
CA GLY A 553 16.09 15.10 32.24
C GLY A 553 15.28 13.87 31.87
N GLU A 554 13.96 13.99 31.94
CA GLU A 554 13.04 12.97 31.44
C GLU A 554 12.80 13.18 29.94
N VAL A 555 13.23 12.23 29.12
CA VAL A 555 13.09 12.27 27.67
C VAL A 555 11.66 11.89 27.26
N ARG A 556 11.05 12.69 26.39
CA ARG A 556 9.72 12.40 25.83
C ARG A 556 9.76 11.11 25.03
N ILE A 557 8.86 10.18 25.34
CA ILE A 557 8.75 8.94 24.57
C ILE A 557 8.34 9.21 23.12
N GLU A 558 7.55 10.26 22.88
CA GLU A 558 7.15 10.69 21.54
C GLU A 558 8.36 11.12 20.69
N PHE A 559 9.37 11.74 21.32
CA PHE A 559 10.62 12.08 20.65
C PHE A 559 11.33 10.81 20.18
N LEU A 560 11.52 9.82 21.05
CA LEU A 560 12.16 8.56 20.65
C LEU A 560 11.33 7.78 19.62
N ASN A 561 10.01 7.68 19.79
CA ASN A 561 9.12 7.04 18.82
C ASN A 561 9.22 7.69 17.44
N SER A 562 9.40 9.01 17.37
CA SER A 562 9.61 9.73 16.11
C SER A 562 10.90 9.33 15.39
N LEU A 563 11.96 8.97 16.14
CA LEU A 563 13.23 8.53 15.57
C LEU A 563 13.14 7.15 14.94
N LEU A 564 12.22 6.29 15.41
CA LEU A 564 12.05 4.90 14.99
C LEU A 564 11.22 4.74 13.71
N LYS A 565 10.40 5.73 13.33
CA LYS A 565 9.54 5.64 12.14
C LYS A 565 10.36 5.65 10.87
N ARG A 566 10.41 4.51 10.16
CA ARG A 566 11.11 4.36 8.87
C ARG A 566 10.29 3.56 7.85
N PRO A 567 10.03 4.11 6.66
CA PRO A 567 9.38 3.38 5.58
C PRO A 567 10.15 2.10 5.24
N GLY A 568 9.44 0.98 5.05
CA GLY A 568 10.03 -0.28 4.62
C GLY A 568 10.97 -0.97 5.60
N LEU A 569 10.97 -0.61 6.90
CA LEU A 569 11.54 -1.44 7.98
C LEU A 569 10.48 -2.26 8.74
N GLY A 570 9.20 -2.05 8.43
CA GLY A 570 8.09 -2.68 9.12
C GLY A 570 7.88 -2.13 10.54
N GLU A 571 7.84 -3.02 11.52
CA GLU A 571 7.78 -2.68 12.93
C GLU A 571 9.20 -2.46 13.45
N VAL A 572 9.45 -1.33 14.11
CA VAL A 572 10.73 -1.02 14.77
C VAL A 572 10.49 -0.72 16.24
N ARG A 573 11.28 -1.33 17.12
CA ARG A 573 11.20 -1.20 18.58
C ARG A 573 12.58 -1.03 19.20
N VAL A 574 12.66 -0.29 20.30
CA VAL A 574 13.80 -0.32 21.23
C VAL A 574 13.44 -1.29 22.34
N ALA A 575 14.28 -2.28 22.59
CA ALA A 575 14.11 -3.26 23.64
C ALA A 575 15.26 -3.17 24.66
N ASP A 576 14.97 -3.48 25.92
CA ASP A 576 16.01 -3.68 26.93
C ASP A 576 16.75 -5.01 26.74
N ALA A 577 17.75 -5.28 27.58
CA ALA A 577 18.54 -6.52 27.55
C ALA A 577 17.71 -7.81 27.77
N LYS A 578 16.47 -7.70 28.27
CA LYS A 578 15.54 -8.83 28.46
C LYS A 578 14.58 -8.99 27.29
N GLY A 579 14.64 -8.13 26.27
CA GLY A 579 13.70 -8.13 25.15
C GLY A 579 12.35 -7.47 25.47
N ARG A 580 12.28 -6.59 26.47
CA ARG A 580 11.06 -5.83 26.80
C ARG A 580 11.06 -4.49 26.07
N THR A 581 9.92 -4.11 25.51
CA THR A 581 9.77 -2.92 24.66
C THR A 581 9.80 -1.63 25.50
N LEU A 582 10.73 -0.73 25.14
CA LEU A 582 10.91 0.59 25.73
C LEU A 582 10.34 1.72 24.86
N ALA A 583 10.47 1.59 23.53
CA ALA A 583 9.94 2.55 22.56
C ALA A 583 9.57 1.82 21.27
N ALA A 584 8.67 2.38 20.47
CA ALA A 584 8.27 1.77 19.20
C ALA A 584 7.84 2.80 18.15
N SER A 585 8.04 2.43 16.89
CA SER A 585 7.58 3.19 15.71
C SER A 585 6.05 3.30 15.61
N ASN A 586 5.34 2.30 16.14
CA ASN A 586 3.87 2.20 16.23
C ASN A 586 3.42 2.04 17.69
N GLY A 587 2.12 1.96 17.94
CA GLY A 587 1.58 1.77 19.29
C GLY A 587 2.13 0.50 19.98
N PHE A 588 2.48 0.62 21.25
CA PHE A 588 3.04 -0.47 22.06
C PHE A 588 2.55 -0.37 23.52
N LEU A 589 2.60 -1.48 24.25
CA LEU A 589 2.44 -1.48 25.70
C LEU A 589 3.81 -1.39 26.38
N ALA A 590 3.92 -0.54 27.40
CA ALA A 590 5.17 -0.34 28.13
C ALA A 590 5.68 -1.67 28.69
N PHE A 591 6.96 -1.98 28.43
CA PHE A 591 7.64 -3.20 28.89
C PHE A 591 7.05 -4.52 28.37
N GLU A 592 6.23 -4.51 27.31
CA GLU A 592 5.76 -5.74 26.71
C GLU A 592 6.90 -6.53 26.06
N GLU A 593 6.85 -7.85 26.20
CA GLU A 593 7.76 -8.75 25.51
C GLU A 593 7.60 -8.63 24.00
N LEU A 594 8.68 -8.89 23.26
CA LEU A 594 8.61 -8.96 21.81
C LEU A 594 7.63 -10.06 21.38
N PRO A 595 6.86 -9.86 20.30
CA PRO A 595 5.73 -10.72 19.94
C PRO A 595 6.11 -12.16 19.57
N ARG A 596 7.40 -12.44 19.38
CA ARG A 596 7.93 -13.77 19.05
C ARG A 596 9.22 -14.02 19.82
N GLU A 597 9.36 -15.21 20.39
CA GLU A 597 10.56 -15.63 21.14
C GLU A 597 11.84 -15.51 20.29
N ALA A 598 11.77 -15.83 19.00
CA ALA A 598 12.91 -15.68 18.08
C ALA A 598 13.43 -14.24 17.95
N LEU A 599 12.60 -13.22 18.19
CA LEU A 599 13.05 -11.82 18.24
C LEU A 599 13.81 -11.53 19.54
N THR A 600 13.36 -12.09 20.66
CA THR A 600 14.07 -12.02 21.95
C THR A 600 15.41 -12.74 21.87
N ASP A 601 15.46 -13.90 21.20
CA ASP A 601 16.72 -14.61 20.93
C ASP A 601 17.65 -13.80 20.01
N LEU A 602 17.10 -13.12 19.01
CA LEU A 602 17.88 -12.22 18.14
C LEU A 602 18.48 -11.04 18.91
N VAL A 603 17.74 -10.44 19.86
CA VAL A 603 18.27 -9.42 20.79
C VAL A 603 19.40 -9.99 21.64
N ARG A 604 19.21 -11.18 22.20
CA ARG A 604 20.24 -11.85 23.03
C ARG A 604 21.50 -12.14 22.21
N ALA A 605 21.33 -12.63 20.98
CA ALA A 605 22.44 -12.92 20.06
C ALA A 605 23.19 -11.65 19.64
N ALA A 606 22.48 -10.55 19.39
CA ALA A 606 23.08 -9.25 19.07
C ALA A 606 23.87 -8.66 20.25
N GLY A 607 23.46 -8.94 21.50
CA GLY A 607 24.18 -8.53 22.70
C GLY A 607 25.48 -9.31 22.99
N VAL A 608 25.77 -10.39 22.24
CA VAL A 608 27.02 -11.15 22.41
C VAL A 608 28.20 -10.34 21.88
N GLN A 609 29.26 -10.21 22.68
CA GLN A 609 30.47 -9.50 22.27
C GLN A 609 31.26 -10.33 21.24
N VAL A 610 31.48 -9.76 20.05
CA VAL A 610 32.30 -10.36 18.99
C VAL A 610 33.38 -9.35 18.61
N GLY A 611 34.64 -9.63 18.95
CA GLY A 611 35.75 -8.71 18.71
C GLY A 611 35.66 -7.45 19.58
N ALA A 612 35.44 -6.28 18.96
CA ALA A 612 35.47 -4.97 19.63
C ALA A 612 34.16 -4.59 20.34
N GLY A 613 33.08 -5.37 20.21
CA GLY A 613 31.81 -5.10 20.88
C GLY A 613 30.64 -5.96 20.38
N PRO A 614 29.41 -5.64 20.84
CA PRO A 614 28.18 -6.21 20.30
C PRO A 614 28.02 -5.88 18.80
N VAL A 615 27.46 -6.80 18.03
CA VAL A 615 27.29 -6.66 16.57
C VAL A 615 25.84 -6.87 16.16
N GLU A 616 25.42 -6.12 15.16
CA GLU A 616 24.10 -6.22 14.56
C GLU A 616 23.92 -7.54 13.80
N ASN A 617 22.72 -8.10 13.87
CA ASN A 617 22.36 -9.39 13.29
C ASN A 617 21.07 -9.30 12.49
N GLY A 618 20.97 -10.06 11.41
CA GLY A 618 19.77 -10.21 10.58
C GLY A 618 19.38 -11.68 10.47
N LEU A 619 18.08 -11.97 10.47
CA LEU A 619 17.55 -13.32 10.40
C LEU A 619 16.31 -13.38 9.51
N LEU A 620 16.20 -14.45 8.75
CA LEU A 620 14.98 -14.82 8.03
C LEU A 620 14.22 -15.86 8.86
N LEU A 621 13.09 -15.46 9.43
CA LEU A 621 12.20 -16.32 10.19
C LEU A 621 11.15 -16.92 9.25
N ARG A 622 10.93 -18.23 9.37
CA ARG A 622 9.90 -18.97 8.63
C ARG A 622 9.07 -19.73 9.66
N ASP A 623 7.87 -19.23 9.94
CA ASP A 623 6.99 -19.79 10.98
C ASP A 623 5.51 -19.63 10.60
N GLY A 624 4.74 -20.71 10.77
CA GLY A 624 3.29 -20.71 10.58
C GLY A 624 2.80 -20.28 9.20
N GLY A 625 3.53 -20.59 8.12
CA GLY A 625 3.19 -20.18 6.76
C GLY A 625 3.56 -18.72 6.44
N ASN A 626 4.27 -18.02 7.33
CA ASN A 626 4.70 -16.65 7.14
C ASN A 626 6.24 -16.55 7.16
N VAL A 627 6.77 -15.86 6.17
CA VAL A 627 8.18 -15.48 6.12
C VAL A 627 8.33 -14.07 6.67
N THR A 628 9.21 -13.86 7.66
CA THR A 628 9.51 -12.56 8.26
C THR A 628 11.01 -12.29 8.16
N VAL A 629 11.39 -11.10 7.70
CA VAL A 629 12.76 -10.61 7.78
C VAL A 629 12.87 -9.78 9.06
N ALA A 630 13.82 -10.11 9.92
CA ALA A 630 14.04 -9.42 11.19
C ALA A 630 15.52 -9.06 11.35
N ALA A 631 15.78 -8.01 12.10
CA ALA A 631 17.13 -7.60 12.49
C ALA A 631 17.15 -7.04 13.91
N ALA A 632 18.30 -7.17 14.57
CA ALA A 632 18.57 -6.54 15.86
C ALA A 632 19.93 -5.86 15.82
N ALA A 633 19.98 -4.59 16.23
CA ALA A 633 21.20 -3.82 16.34
C ALA A 633 21.30 -3.24 17.76
N PRO A 634 22.32 -3.66 18.54
CA PRO A 634 22.53 -3.14 19.89
C PRO A 634 23.00 -1.69 19.84
N PHE A 635 22.90 -0.95 20.93
CA PHE A 635 23.56 0.34 21.07
C PHE A 635 25.07 0.11 21.15
N SER A 636 25.72 0.05 19.99
CA SER A 636 27.16 -0.09 19.84
C SER A 636 27.84 1.28 19.70
N GLY A 637 29.13 1.34 20.01
CA GLY A 637 29.93 2.57 20.00
C GLY A 637 30.07 3.24 21.38
N GLY A 638 30.65 4.43 21.43
CA GLY A 638 30.94 5.14 22.68
C GLY A 638 29.76 5.98 23.22
N GLY A 639 29.97 6.55 24.40
CA GLY A 639 29.03 7.45 25.08
C GLY A 639 28.08 6.73 26.04
N VAL A 640 27.40 7.52 26.88
CA VAL A 640 26.61 7.04 28.02
C VAL A 640 25.42 6.16 27.64
N ALA A 641 24.89 6.30 26.43
CA ALA A 641 23.77 5.49 25.96
C ALA A 641 24.18 4.04 25.65
N ALA A 642 25.45 3.78 25.31
CA ALA A 642 25.94 2.43 25.04
C ALA A 642 25.89 1.54 26.30
N ASP A 643 26.10 2.13 27.48
CA ASP A 643 26.06 1.44 28.77
C ASP A 643 24.64 1.01 29.18
N ALA A 644 23.60 1.52 28.52
CA ALA A 644 22.21 1.18 28.82
C ALA A 644 21.85 -0.27 28.41
N GLY A 645 22.63 -0.89 27.51
CA GLY A 645 22.40 -2.26 27.05
C GLY A 645 21.10 -2.44 26.25
N TRP A 646 20.66 -1.40 25.56
CA TRP A 646 19.44 -1.45 24.73
C TRP A 646 19.75 -1.88 23.31
N THR A 647 18.74 -2.43 22.64
CA THR A 647 18.83 -2.96 21.28
C THR A 647 17.63 -2.49 20.47
N VAL A 648 17.89 -1.99 19.26
CA VAL A 648 16.82 -1.75 18.28
C VAL A 648 16.54 -3.05 17.54
N VAL A 649 15.27 -3.43 17.48
CA VAL A 649 14.79 -4.59 16.76
C VAL A 649 13.83 -4.11 15.68
N SER A 650 14.00 -4.61 14.47
CA SER A 650 13.05 -4.38 13.38
C SER A 650 12.58 -5.69 12.79
N TRP A 651 11.35 -5.74 12.28
CA TRP A 651 10.87 -6.86 11.49
C TRP A 651 9.77 -6.48 10.51
N GLN A 652 9.74 -7.19 9.40
CA GLN A 652 8.74 -7.04 8.36
C GLN A 652 8.38 -8.39 7.74
N ASN A 653 7.09 -8.65 7.61
CA ASN A 653 6.59 -9.81 6.90
C ASN A 653 6.90 -9.70 5.40
N ALA A 654 7.18 -10.83 4.76
CA ALA A 654 7.64 -10.86 3.37
C ALA A 654 6.56 -10.47 2.35
N ASP A 655 5.28 -10.59 2.72
CA ASP A 655 4.12 -10.15 1.96
C ASP A 655 4.08 -8.63 1.74
N ARG A 656 4.72 -7.86 2.64
CA ARG A 656 4.87 -6.41 2.50
C ARG A 656 6.03 -6.01 1.60
N PHE A 657 6.91 -6.93 1.24
CA PHE A 657 7.93 -6.67 0.23
C PHE A 657 7.34 -6.88 -1.16
N GLN A 658 7.78 -6.09 -2.13
CA GLN A 658 7.40 -6.25 -3.54
C GLN A 658 8.14 -7.44 -4.18
N ILE A 659 7.89 -8.64 -3.64
CA ILE A 659 8.45 -9.91 -4.10
C ILE A 659 7.48 -10.50 -5.14
N THR A 660 8.03 -10.97 -6.25
CA THR A 660 7.28 -11.50 -7.39
C THR A 660 6.31 -12.62 -6.99
N ALA A 661 6.67 -13.46 -6.03
CA ALA A 661 5.82 -14.55 -5.54
C ALA A 661 4.50 -14.03 -4.92
N TYR A 662 4.58 -13.04 -4.03
CA TYR A 662 3.40 -12.41 -3.40
C TYR A 662 2.60 -11.57 -4.40
N GLU A 663 3.25 -10.82 -5.31
CA GLU A 663 2.53 -10.08 -6.35
C GLU A 663 1.67 -11.01 -7.24
N ARG A 664 2.16 -12.22 -7.53
CA ARG A 664 1.42 -13.21 -8.33
C ARG A 664 0.26 -13.82 -7.53
N GLU A 665 0.40 -14.01 -6.22
CA GLU A 665 -0.69 -14.45 -5.34
C GLU A 665 -1.81 -13.41 -5.28
N ASP A 666 -1.48 -12.14 -5.04
CA ASP A 666 -2.48 -11.06 -5.00
C ASP A 666 -3.22 -10.95 -6.34
N ARG A 667 -2.49 -11.11 -7.44
CA ARG A 667 -3.03 -11.14 -8.80
C ARG A 667 -3.96 -12.33 -9.05
N SER A 668 -3.63 -13.53 -8.57
CA SER A 668 -4.50 -14.71 -8.71
C SER A 668 -5.77 -14.59 -7.87
N VAL A 669 -5.65 -14.03 -6.65
CA VAL A 669 -6.79 -13.69 -5.78
C VAL A 669 -7.70 -12.68 -6.45
N LEU A 670 -7.14 -11.60 -7.00
CA LEU A 670 -7.90 -10.57 -7.72
C LEU A 670 -8.63 -11.17 -8.94
N ALA A 671 -7.96 -12.01 -9.72
CA ALA A 671 -8.58 -12.71 -10.85
C ALA A 671 -9.74 -13.62 -10.41
N GLY A 672 -9.56 -14.37 -9.31
CA GLY A 672 -10.61 -15.17 -8.70
C GLY A 672 -11.82 -14.35 -8.22
N LEU A 673 -11.57 -13.21 -7.57
CA LEU A 673 -12.60 -12.27 -7.11
C LEU A 673 -13.36 -11.61 -8.28
N LEU A 674 -12.66 -11.20 -9.33
CA LEU A 674 -13.27 -10.68 -10.56
C LEU A 674 -14.13 -11.74 -11.24
N GLY A 675 -13.67 -12.99 -11.29
CA GLY A 675 -14.45 -14.13 -11.76
C GLY A 675 -15.72 -14.34 -10.95
N LEU A 676 -15.61 -14.31 -9.62
CA LEU A 676 -16.76 -14.42 -8.71
C LEU A 676 -17.77 -13.29 -8.93
N ALA A 677 -17.30 -12.05 -9.05
CA ALA A 677 -18.15 -10.88 -9.31
C ALA A 677 -18.90 -11.03 -10.65
N ALA A 678 -18.22 -11.47 -11.72
CA ALA A 678 -18.84 -11.72 -13.02
C ALA A 678 -19.91 -12.81 -12.95
N ILE A 679 -19.68 -13.90 -12.18
CA ILE A 679 -20.68 -14.96 -11.95
C ILE A 679 -21.92 -14.37 -11.28
N VAL A 680 -21.76 -13.60 -10.20
CA VAL A 680 -22.87 -13.02 -9.43
C VAL A 680 -23.70 -12.08 -10.30
N VAL A 681 -23.05 -11.19 -11.05
CA VAL A 681 -23.73 -10.23 -11.93
C VAL A 681 -24.48 -10.95 -13.06
N CYS A 682 -23.83 -11.86 -13.78
CA CYS A 682 -24.44 -12.55 -14.92
C CYS A 682 -25.58 -13.49 -14.50
N LEU A 683 -25.36 -14.33 -13.49
CA LEU A 683 -26.40 -15.25 -13.02
C LEU A 683 -27.51 -14.53 -12.28
N GLY A 684 -27.21 -13.44 -11.56
CA GLY A 684 -28.19 -12.54 -10.97
C GLY A 684 -29.08 -11.89 -12.03
N TRP A 685 -28.48 -11.42 -13.13
CA TRP A 685 -29.23 -10.89 -14.28
C TRP A 685 -30.16 -11.95 -14.88
N VAL A 686 -29.65 -13.14 -15.20
CA VAL A 686 -30.47 -14.25 -15.75
C VAL A 686 -31.58 -14.63 -14.76
N HIS A 687 -31.30 -14.60 -13.46
CA HIS A 687 -32.30 -14.88 -12.43
C HIS A 687 -33.45 -13.85 -12.47
N LEU A 688 -33.13 -12.56 -12.52
CA LEU A 688 -34.10 -11.46 -12.49
C LEU A 688 -34.89 -11.32 -13.79
N VAL A 689 -34.25 -11.45 -14.95
CA VAL A 689 -34.88 -11.23 -16.26
C VAL A 689 -35.55 -12.48 -16.82
N VAL A 690 -35.03 -13.68 -16.53
CA VAL A 690 -35.53 -14.91 -17.13
C VAL A 690 -36.22 -15.81 -16.11
N ALA A 691 -35.51 -16.18 -15.04
CA ALA A 691 -36.01 -17.19 -14.10
C ALA A 691 -37.26 -16.75 -13.34
N ARG A 692 -37.25 -15.53 -12.80
CA ARG A 692 -38.37 -14.97 -12.04
C ARG A 692 -39.61 -14.73 -12.94
N PRO A 693 -39.49 -14.10 -14.12
CA PRO A 693 -40.63 -13.92 -15.03
C PRO A 693 -41.18 -15.23 -15.59
N LEU A 694 -40.32 -16.21 -15.90
CA LEU A 694 -40.80 -17.51 -16.39
C LEU A 694 -41.61 -18.28 -15.38
N ARG A 695 -41.25 -18.17 -14.10
CA ARG A 695 -42.00 -18.83 -13.03
C ARG A 695 -43.38 -18.21 -12.87
N ALA A 696 -43.48 -16.88 -12.97
CA ALA A 696 -44.75 -16.17 -12.97
C ALA A 696 -45.59 -16.56 -14.19
N LEU A 697 -44.97 -16.59 -15.38
CA LEU A 697 -45.61 -17.01 -16.62
C LEU A 697 -46.14 -18.45 -16.57
N ALA A 698 -45.37 -19.39 -16.03
CA ALA A 698 -45.80 -20.77 -15.86
C ALA A 698 -47.04 -20.88 -14.97
N ALA A 699 -47.09 -20.14 -13.86
CA ALA A 699 -48.26 -20.10 -12.99
C ALA A 699 -49.49 -19.50 -13.68
N SER A 700 -49.31 -18.42 -14.45
CA SER A 700 -50.39 -17.78 -15.20
C SER A 700 -50.92 -18.66 -16.34
N ALA A 701 -50.04 -19.35 -17.05
CA ALA A 701 -50.42 -20.27 -18.13
C ALA A 701 -51.22 -21.47 -17.60
N GLU A 702 -50.83 -22.03 -16.45
CA GLU A 702 -51.56 -23.10 -15.79
C GLU A 702 -52.96 -22.64 -15.34
N LYS A 703 -53.07 -21.47 -14.68
CA LYS A 703 -54.37 -20.90 -14.29
C LYS A 703 -55.30 -20.69 -15.49
N LEU A 704 -54.75 -20.17 -16.60
CA LEU A 704 -55.51 -19.97 -17.83
C LEU A 704 -55.99 -21.30 -18.42
N ALA A 705 -55.12 -22.32 -18.45
CA ALA A 705 -55.47 -23.66 -18.91
C ALA A 705 -56.51 -24.36 -18.00
N ASP A 706 -56.49 -24.06 -16.70
CA ASP A 706 -57.46 -24.56 -15.71
C ASP A 706 -58.78 -23.75 -15.72
N GLY A 707 -58.91 -22.77 -16.62
CA GLY A 707 -60.19 -22.09 -16.92
C GLY A 707 -60.35 -20.68 -16.33
N ASP A 708 -59.30 -20.09 -15.75
CA ASP A 708 -59.32 -18.69 -15.30
C ASP A 708 -59.23 -17.72 -16.49
N LEU A 709 -60.39 -17.41 -17.07
CA LEU A 709 -60.52 -16.42 -18.16
C LEU A 709 -60.67 -14.98 -17.64
N LYS A 710 -60.75 -14.76 -16.33
CA LYS A 710 -61.01 -13.43 -15.74
C LYS A 710 -59.72 -12.63 -15.53
N ALA A 711 -58.61 -13.30 -15.23
CA ALA A 711 -57.32 -12.66 -15.07
C ALA A 711 -56.76 -12.17 -16.41
N VAL A 712 -56.59 -10.86 -16.56
CA VAL A 712 -55.94 -10.25 -17.73
C VAL A 712 -54.42 -10.42 -17.63
N LEU A 713 -53.80 -10.88 -18.71
CA LEU A 713 -52.36 -11.10 -18.77
C LEU A 713 -51.66 -9.90 -19.45
N TYR A 714 -51.06 -9.02 -18.64
CA TYR A 714 -50.34 -7.85 -19.15
C TYR A 714 -48.89 -8.19 -19.51
N PRO A 715 -48.42 -7.93 -20.75
CA PRO A 715 -47.02 -8.06 -21.12
C PRO A 715 -46.19 -6.95 -20.48
N THR A 716 -45.53 -7.22 -19.34
CA THR A 716 -44.65 -6.24 -18.66
C THR A 716 -43.28 -6.12 -19.34
N TYR A 717 -42.83 -7.16 -20.06
CA TYR A 717 -41.51 -7.23 -20.67
C TYR A 717 -41.59 -7.17 -22.20
N HIS A 718 -40.60 -6.57 -22.86
CA HIS A 718 -40.49 -6.50 -24.33
C HIS A 718 -39.61 -7.60 -24.94
N ASP A 719 -39.49 -8.73 -24.25
CA ASP A 719 -38.63 -9.86 -24.60
C ASP A 719 -39.43 -11.11 -25.03
N GLU A 720 -38.76 -12.26 -25.17
CA GLU A 720 -39.43 -13.51 -25.52
C GLU A 720 -40.48 -13.94 -24.48
N VAL A 721 -40.28 -13.63 -23.20
CA VAL A 721 -41.24 -13.95 -22.12
C VAL A 721 -42.50 -13.10 -22.29
N GLY A 722 -42.36 -11.79 -22.49
CA GLY A 722 -43.48 -10.89 -22.75
C GLY A 722 -44.23 -11.22 -24.05
N ALA A 723 -43.53 -11.70 -25.06
CA ALA A 723 -44.15 -12.13 -26.31
C ALA A 723 -45.00 -13.42 -26.15
N VAL A 724 -44.59 -14.33 -25.25
CA VAL A 724 -45.41 -15.49 -24.86
C VAL A 724 -46.63 -15.04 -24.05
N VAL A 725 -46.47 -14.11 -23.10
CA VAL A 725 -47.60 -13.52 -22.33
C VAL A 725 -48.64 -12.93 -23.28
N ARG A 726 -48.21 -12.15 -24.27
CA ARG A 726 -49.10 -11.55 -25.27
C ARG A 726 -49.86 -12.62 -26.08
N SER A 727 -49.18 -13.71 -26.44
CA SER A 727 -49.81 -14.82 -27.16
C SER A 727 -50.84 -15.56 -26.30
N LEU A 728 -50.58 -15.73 -25.00
CA LEU A 728 -51.54 -16.29 -24.04
C LEU A 728 -52.78 -15.40 -23.86
N GLU A 729 -52.60 -14.07 -23.82
CA GLU A 729 -53.71 -13.13 -23.74
C GLU A 729 -54.61 -13.19 -24.99
N LEU A 730 -54.03 -13.33 -26.18
CA LEU A 730 -54.79 -13.56 -27.42
C LEU A 730 -55.58 -14.88 -27.36
N ILE A 731 -54.97 -15.94 -26.82
CA ILE A 731 -55.65 -17.23 -26.61
C ILE A 731 -56.81 -17.09 -25.61
N ARG A 732 -56.62 -16.36 -24.50
CA ARG A 732 -57.68 -16.06 -23.52
C ARG A 732 -58.86 -15.35 -24.17
N GLN A 733 -58.60 -14.32 -24.97
CA GLN A 733 -59.63 -13.56 -25.68
C GLN A 733 -60.41 -14.43 -26.68
N GLN A 734 -59.73 -15.32 -27.41
CA GLN A 734 -60.38 -16.27 -28.32
C GLN A 734 -61.29 -17.27 -27.58
N LEU A 735 -60.83 -17.81 -26.45
CA LEU A 735 -61.64 -18.69 -25.60
C LEU A 735 -62.85 -17.96 -25.01
N GLN A 736 -62.69 -16.71 -24.57
CA GLN A 736 -63.78 -15.88 -24.05
C GLN A 736 -64.82 -15.57 -25.14
N ALA A 737 -64.38 -15.22 -26.36
CA ALA A 737 -65.27 -14.96 -27.49
C ALA A 737 -66.08 -16.19 -27.90
N ARG A 738 -65.46 -17.38 -27.91
CA ARG A 738 -66.18 -18.64 -28.17
C ARG A 738 -67.20 -18.97 -27.08
N ARG A 739 -66.84 -18.81 -25.81
CA ARG A 739 -67.76 -19.04 -24.69
C ARG A 739 -68.98 -18.11 -24.73
N GLN A 740 -68.84 -16.89 -25.25
CA GLN A 740 -69.95 -15.96 -25.47
C GLN A 740 -70.81 -16.31 -26.69
N GLN A 741 -70.25 -16.98 -27.71
CA GLN A 741 -70.97 -17.42 -28.90
C GLN A 741 -71.74 -18.74 -28.70
N GLN A 742 -71.25 -19.64 -27.83
CA GLN A 742 -71.91 -20.92 -27.50
C GLN A 742 -73.37 -20.79 -27.00
N PRO A 743 -73.73 -19.86 -26.08
CA PRO A 743 -75.12 -19.73 -25.60
C PRO A 743 -76.08 -19.14 -26.64
N ARG A 744 -75.58 -18.52 -27.72
CA ARG A 744 -76.41 -17.92 -28.78
C ARG A 744 -76.92 -18.94 -29.80
N ARG A 745 -76.31 -20.14 -29.87
CA ARG A 745 -76.75 -21.25 -30.74
C ARG A 745 -77.81 -22.16 -30.10
N THR A 746 -78.04 -22.07 -28.80
CA THR A 746 -79.01 -22.92 -28.08
C THR A 746 -80.41 -22.29 -27.97
N ALA A 747 -80.58 -21.03 -28.43
CA ALA A 747 -81.84 -20.31 -28.38
C ALA A 747 -82.30 -19.90 -29.80
N GLU A 748 -82.92 -20.84 -30.53
CA GLU A 748 -83.78 -20.53 -31.69
C GLU A 748 -85.04 -21.43 -31.59
N PRO A 749 -86.26 -20.85 -31.51
CA PRO A 749 -87.49 -21.60 -31.22
C PRO A 749 -88.15 -22.22 -32.47
N ARG A 750 -88.67 -23.43 -32.26
CA ARG A 750 -89.54 -24.25 -33.12
C ARG A 750 -90.93 -23.63 -33.39
N THR A 751 -91.60 -24.20 -34.41
CA THR A 751 -93.04 -24.17 -34.81
C THR A 751 -93.45 -23.07 -35.83
N ALA A 752 -94.23 -23.31 -36.88
CA ALA A 752 -95.18 -24.39 -37.19
C ALA A 752 -95.36 -24.66 -38.71
N GLU A 753 -95.93 -25.83 -38.99
CA GLU A 753 -96.20 -26.53 -40.26
C GLU A 753 -97.65 -26.21 -40.79
N PRO A 754 -98.30 -26.92 -41.74
CA PRO A 754 -98.61 -26.41 -43.10
C PRO A 754 -100.10 -26.44 -43.56
N ARG A 755 -100.39 -25.72 -44.68
CA ARG A 755 -101.41 -25.95 -45.76
C ARG A 755 -102.92 -26.06 -45.38
N PRO A 756 -103.92 -25.97 -46.32
CA PRO A 756 -103.88 -26.12 -47.79
C PRO A 756 -104.76 -25.15 -48.64
N THR A 757 -104.80 -25.46 -49.95
CA THR A 757 -105.83 -25.23 -51.00
C THR A 757 -105.84 -23.96 -51.87
N GLU A 758 -105.57 -24.20 -53.16
CA GLU A 758 -105.95 -23.46 -54.39
C GLU A 758 -107.48 -23.20 -54.48
N PRO A 759 -107.99 -22.25 -55.31
CA PRO A 759 -107.72 -22.17 -56.76
C PRO A 759 -107.58 -20.77 -57.40
N ARG A 760 -107.03 -20.77 -58.63
CA ARG A 760 -107.08 -19.73 -59.68
C ARG A 760 -108.51 -19.20 -59.92
N PRO A 761 -108.73 -17.92 -60.32
CA PRO A 761 -108.42 -17.49 -61.69
C PRO A 761 -108.08 -16.00 -61.91
N GLY A 762 -107.53 -15.69 -63.10
CA GLY A 762 -107.83 -14.44 -63.80
C GLY A 762 -106.91 -13.24 -63.55
N GLU A 763 -105.96 -13.05 -64.46
CA GLU A 763 -105.52 -11.73 -64.95
C GLU A 763 -106.71 -10.84 -65.40
N PRO A 764 -106.55 -9.53 -65.76
CA PRO A 764 -105.32 -8.71 -65.86
C PRO A 764 -105.48 -7.25 -65.34
N ARG A 765 -104.38 -6.48 -65.37
CA ARG A 765 -104.22 -5.19 -66.08
C ARG A 765 -103.33 -4.19 -65.36
N LEU A 766 -102.13 -4.04 -65.91
CA LEU A 766 -101.49 -2.75 -66.14
C LEU A 766 -102.43 -1.82 -66.93
N GLY A 767 -102.39 -0.52 -66.63
CA GLY A 767 -102.92 0.48 -67.55
C GLY A 767 -103.36 1.78 -66.91
N ALA A 768 -102.38 2.62 -66.59
CA ALA A 768 -102.57 4.05 -66.38
C ALA A 768 -103.07 4.73 -67.66
N GLY A 769 -103.84 5.80 -67.47
CA GLY A 769 -103.82 7.07 -68.22
C GLY A 769 -103.85 7.04 -69.75
N GLY A 770 -104.92 7.60 -70.32
CA GLY A 770 -105.12 7.71 -71.76
C GLY A 770 -104.08 8.51 -72.56
N ARG A 771 -104.18 8.26 -73.87
CA ARG A 771 -103.59 8.88 -75.07
C ARG A 771 -102.32 8.26 -75.63
#